data_AF-A0A547LUW1-F1
#
_entry.id   AF-A0A547LUW1-F1
#
_cell.length_a   1.000
_cell.length_b   1.000
_cell.length_c   1.000
_cell.angle_alpha   90.00
_cell.angle_beta   90.00
_cell.angle_gamma   90.00
#
_symmetry.space_group_name_H-M   'P 1'
#
loop_
_entity.id
_entity.type
_entity.pdbx_description
1 polymer ?
#
loop_
_entity_poly.entity_id
_entity_poly.type
_entity_poly.pdbx_seq_one_letter_code
_entity_poly.pdbx_strand_id
1 'polypeptide(L)'
;MRNRDGNVLIISALVMPVLIGMAALVTEYGAALVERADNQRVADLSAYAGALAYNVNKSTSQMTATAVGVAVLNGVPAANVQVSLVASPKTIGVNAVSVSINTYRTLFLARVLNDRQQLQIYANSVAELGAQPQTPGCMLALDGTQTGLTLSGGTSISAQKCTVSSNNTVTVPCGTSISALGVNYNSAAAPSQPCNGITGPGGATAVITKKSTPDPLAGNAAVTAAVARIATVAALSTTAAPTAPTTPNGNNIDFGWNTGPTQGQANALGCTASWASSSSTWTLDCGGKTTVNLGTVTIGGGINLNFATSGAATTVYNIAGDLTTSATTNFGPGTYNFAKTLTTAGTTTFGAGTYNFGKQVTAAGTTTFGAGTFNFAKGLTTGYGTTTFGAGTFKIGRSDTACNGSGQVSICNASALTFGGPSTFELPGGYTNTGTLTFGSGTTNSYKIGPGSNGDAITLGGGSTTIMADATGASSVFQVIGNVNGGGGGSCFVVPVAAQHDIAGNFIGSGAILLGAGVYTVDGYFALGGNGGGSANCNGSTISVSGANVTLVLSGKAKSSSGSCNGYVFCVAAGYSNIALTAPQSGATAKLAVIGPTGSSNTGGATFAEGGSNAQISGAFYFPYGPIIMNGGSSVLGSNTDPSKCLQMIGSRITLSGGTTAASECIAASSAGGSSKVSLVQ
;
A
#
# COMPACT_ATOMS: atom_id res chain seq x y z
N MET A 1 17.42 28.14 81.66
CA MET A 1 17.55 27.57 80.31
C MET A 1 16.16 27.14 79.84
N ARG A 2 15.60 27.83 78.84
CA ARG A 2 14.24 27.57 78.32
C ARG A 2 14.28 26.27 77.52
N ASN A 3 13.65 25.22 78.03
CA ASN A 3 13.66 23.92 77.37
C ASN A 3 12.64 23.92 76.22
N ARG A 4 13.11 24.32 75.02
CA ARG A 4 12.32 24.33 73.78
C ARG A 4 11.96 22.91 73.32
N ASP A 5 12.55 21.87 73.92
CA ASP A 5 12.39 20.49 73.49
C ASP A 5 11.07 19.85 73.96
N GLY A 6 10.48 20.33 75.08
CA GLY A 6 9.23 19.77 75.62
C GLY A 6 7.97 20.08 74.79
N ASN A 7 7.89 21.27 74.19
CA ASN A 7 6.75 21.62 73.31
C ASN A 7 6.82 20.91 71.95
N VAL A 8 8.03 20.65 71.45
CA VAL A 8 8.22 19.90 70.18
C VAL A 8 7.76 18.45 70.36
N LEU A 9 7.98 17.85 71.53
CA LEU A 9 7.58 16.46 71.81
C LEU A 9 6.06 16.28 71.87
N ILE A 10 5.33 17.23 72.47
CA ILE A 10 3.86 17.18 72.53
C ILE A 10 3.23 17.39 71.14
N ILE A 11 3.75 18.35 70.36
CA ILE A 11 3.30 18.57 68.98
C ILE A 11 3.63 17.36 68.10
N SER A 12 4.83 16.78 68.23
CA SER A 12 5.22 15.57 67.50
C SER A 12 4.34 14.37 67.86
N ALA A 13 4.02 14.18 69.15
CA ALA A 13 3.14 13.11 69.62
C ALA A 13 1.69 13.23 69.11
N LEU A 14 1.19 14.46 68.90
CA LEU A 14 -0.14 14.70 68.34
C LEU A 14 -0.17 14.62 66.81
N VAL A 15 0.92 15.03 66.13
CA VAL A 15 0.98 15.06 64.66
C VAL A 15 1.34 13.70 64.06
N MET A 16 2.12 12.87 64.76
CA MET A 16 2.57 11.57 64.25
C MET A 16 1.41 10.61 63.92
N PRO A 17 0.36 10.44 64.75
CA PRO A 17 -0.80 9.62 64.38
C PRO A 17 -1.56 10.15 63.16
N VAL A 18 -1.63 11.48 62.98
CA VAL A 18 -2.30 12.10 61.82
C VAL A 18 -1.51 11.83 60.54
N LEU A 19 -0.18 11.96 60.58
CA LEU A 19 0.69 11.67 59.43
C LEU A 19 0.66 10.18 59.06
N ILE A 20 0.67 9.28 60.06
CA ILE A 20 0.55 7.83 59.83
C ILE A 20 -0.82 7.51 59.24
N GLY A 21 -1.91 8.13 59.73
CA GLY A 21 -3.25 7.97 59.17
C GLY A 21 -3.37 8.44 57.72
N MET A 22 -2.76 9.57 57.38
CA MET A 22 -2.71 10.07 56.00
C MET A 22 -1.88 9.15 55.08
N ALA A 23 -0.72 8.67 55.54
CA ALA A 23 0.12 7.74 54.78
C ALA A 23 -0.58 6.37 54.57
N ALA A 24 -1.25 5.86 55.61
CA ALA A 24 -2.07 4.65 55.54
C ALA A 24 -3.19 4.82 54.52
N LEU A 25 -3.92 5.94 54.56
CA LEU A 25 -4.97 6.22 53.61
C LEU A 25 -4.41 6.25 52.18
N VAL A 26 -3.39 7.06 51.89
CA VAL A 26 -2.86 7.20 50.53
C VAL A 26 -2.35 5.88 49.97
N THR A 27 -1.57 5.13 50.75
CA THR A 27 -0.94 3.89 50.27
C THR A 27 -1.93 2.72 50.17
N GLU A 28 -2.75 2.51 51.19
CA GLU A 28 -3.61 1.32 51.27
C GLU A 28 -4.91 1.51 50.51
N TYR A 29 -5.54 2.69 50.60
CA TYR A 29 -6.72 3.02 49.79
C TYR A 29 -6.35 3.20 48.32
N GLY A 30 -5.21 3.85 48.02
CA GLY A 30 -4.71 3.99 46.66
C GLY A 30 -4.52 2.62 45.98
N ALA A 31 -3.88 1.68 46.65
CA ALA A 31 -3.70 0.35 46.09
C ALA A 31 -4.97 -0.53 46.16
N ALA A 32 -5.93 -0.26 47.06
CA ALA A 32 -7.27 -0.85 46.98
C ALA A 32 -8.08 -0.35 45.77
N LEU A 33 -7.90 0.91 45.36
CA LEU A 33 -8.52 1.44 44.12
C LEU A 33 -7.93 0.80 42.87
N VAL A 34 -6.61 0.55 42.84
CA VAL A 34 -5.97 -0.19 41.75
C VAL A 34 -6.54 -1.60 41.66
N GLU A 35 -6.62 -2.30 42.79
CA GLU A 35 -7.18 -3.66 42.83
C GLU A 35 -8.67 -3.69 42.47
N ARG A 36 -9.44 -2.64 42.81
CA ARG A 36 -10.83 -2.48 42.35
C ARG A 36 -10.91 -2.33 40.83
N ALA A 37 -10.01 -1.56 40.21
CA ALA A 37 -10.00 -1.38 38.75
C ALA A 37 -9.64 -2.68 38.03
N ASP A 38 -8.66 -3.44 38.57
CA ASP A 38 -8.32 -4.77 38.05
C ASP A 38 -9.48 -5.75 38.21
N ASN A 39 -10.10 -5.82 39.39
CA ASN A 39 -11.28 -6.65 39.62
C ASN A 39 -12.46 -6.27 38.72
N GLN A 40 -12.65 -4.98 38.41
CA GLN A 40 -13.70 -4.53 37.49
C GLN A 40 -13.44 -5.04 36.06
N ARG A 41 -12.20 -4.93 35.58
CA ARG A 41 -11.80 -5.47 34.27
C ARG A 41 -12.02 -6.98 34.20
N VAL A 42 -11.66 -7.71 35.26
CA VAL A 42 -11.86 -9.16 35.34
C VAL A 42 -13.34 -9.53 35.42
N ALA A 43 -14.15 -8.77 36.16
CA ALA A 43 -15.60 -8.98 36.23
C ALA A 43 -16.27 -8.77 34.87
N ASP A 44 -15.87 -7.74 34.11
CA ASP A 44 -16.37 -7.47 32.76
C ASP A 44 -16.02 -8.61 31.78
N LEU A 45 -14.77 -9.07 31.78
CA LEU A 45 -14.33 -10.21 30.97
C LEU A 45 -15.09 -11.49 31.33
N SER A 46 -15.28 -11.74 32.63
CA SER A 46 -15.95 -12.94 33.13
C SER A 46 -17.44 -12.94 32.82
N ALA A 47 -18.11 -11.78 32.96
CA ALA A 47 -19.52 -11.63 32.61
C ALA A 47 -19.74 -11.82 31.11
N TYR A 48 -18.89 -11.23 30.28
CA TYR A 48 -18.94 -11.39 28.83
C TYR A 48 -18.73 -12.85 28.40
N ALA A 49 -17.69 -13.52 28.93
CA ALA A 49 -17.39 -14.91 28.60
C ALA A 49 -18.48 -15.87 29.08
N GLY A 50 -19.01 -15.66 30.29
CA GLY A 50 -20.15 -16.42 30.81
C GLY A 50 -21.39 -16.26 29.93
N ALA A 51 -21.70 -15.03 29.53
CA ALA A 51 -22.81 -14.75 28.62
C ALA A 51 -22.62 -15.40 27.24
N LEU A 52 -21.39 -15.44 26.71
CA LEU A 52 -21.09 -16.14 25.47
C LEU A 52 -21.34 -17.65 25.60
N ALA A 53 -20.82 -18.28 26.65
CA ALA A 53 -21.01 -19.71 26.92
C ALA A 53 -22.48 -20.07 27.15
N TYR A 54 -23.22 -19.23 27.89
CA TYR A 54 -24.66 -19.42 28.07
C TYR A 54 -25.43 -19.27 26.77
N ASN A 55 -25.05 -18.30 25.92
CA ASN A 55 -25.73 -18.06 24.66
C ASN A 55 -25.63 -19.26 23.71
N VAL A 56 -24.50 -19.98 23.72
CA VAL A 56 -24.29 -21.20 22.91
C VAL A 56 -24.95 -22.42 23.56
N ASN A 57 -24.64 -22.71 24.82
CA ASN A 57 -24.98 -23.99 25.45
C ASN A 57 -26.34 -24.00 26.16
N LYS A 58 -26.96 -22.82 26.35
CA LYS A 58 -28.18 -22.61 27.16
C LYS A 58 -28.11 -23.26 28.55
N SER A 59 -26.91 -23.41 29.09
CA SER A 59 -26.62 -24.11 30.34
C SER A 59 -25.98 -23.17 31.36
N THR A 60 -26.64 -23.01 32.51
CA THR A 60 -26.13 -22.19 33.63
C THR A 60 -24.86 -22.79 34.24
N SER A 61 -24.70 -24.12 34.21
CA SER A 61 -23.47 -24.79 34.68
C SER A 61 -22.26 -24.42 33.82
N GLN A 62 -22.40 -24.50 32.49
CA GLN A 62 -21.35 -24.11 31.53
C GLN A 62 -21.03 -22.61 31.58
N MET A 63 -22.06 -21.78 31.75
CA MET A 63 -21.93 -20.33 31.98
C MET A 63 -21.08 -20.03 33.21
N THR A 64 -21.44 -20.60 34.36
CA THR A 64 -20.72 -20.39 35.63
C THR A 64 -19.30 -20.93 35.54
N ALA A 65 -19.10 -22.13 35.01
CA ALA A 65 -17.77 -22.71 34.84
C ALA A 65 -16.85 -21.84 33.96
N THR A 66 -17.39 -21.27 32.87
CA THR A 66 -16.62 -20.41 31.95
C THR A 66 -16.29 -19.06 32.59
N ALA A 67 -17.27 -18.40 33.20
CA ALA A 67 -17.06 -17.11 33.87
C ALA A 67 -16.07 -17.23 35.03
N VAL A 68 -16.21 -18.26 35.86
CA VAL A 68 -15.27 -18.56 36.95
C VAL A 68 -13.88 -18.91 36.40
N GLY A 69 -13.81 -19.69 35.32
CA GLY A 69 -12.54 -20.04 34.67
C GLY A 69 -11.77 -18.82 34.17
N VAL A 70 -12.46 -17.85 33.56
CA VAL A 70 -11.84 -16.58 33.12
C VAL A 70 -11.34 -15.75 34.32
N ALA A 71 -12.12 -15.67 35.40
CA ALA A 71 -11.70 -14.96 36.59
C ALA A 71 -10.45 -15.59 37.24
N VAL A 72 -10.42 -16.93 37.34
CA VAL A 72 -9.27 -17.70 37.85
C VAL A 72 -8.04 -17.51 36.98
N LEU A 73 -8.19 -17.52 35.65
CA LEU A 73 -7.09 -17.28 34.72
C LEU A 73 -6.49 -15.87 34.89
N ASN A 74 -7.29 -14.91 35.35
CA ASN A 74 -6.86 -13.54 35.63
C ASN A 74 -6.48 -13.30 37.10
N GLY A 75 -6.24 -14.38 37.86
CA GLY A 75 -5.70 -14.31 39.22
C GLY A 75 -6.73 -14.10 40.34
N VAL A 76 -8.03 -14.18 40.05
CA VAL A 76 -9.09 -14.12 41.06
C VAL A 76 -9.48 -15.54 41.51
N PRO A 77 -9.35 -15.89 42.80
CA PRO A 77 -9.76 -17.21 43.29
C PRO A 77 -11.24 -17.49 43.02
N ALA A 78 -11.57 -18.72 42.62
CA ALA A 78 -12.96 -19.12 42.31
C ALA A 78 -13.95 -18.84 43.46
N ALA A 79 -13.51 -18.98 44.71
CA ALA A 79 -14.32 -18.70 45.90
C ALA A 79 -14.77 -17.23 46.02
N ASN A 80 -14.08 -16.32 45.33
CA ASN A 80 -14.33 -14.88 45.36
C ASN A 80 -15.24 -14.44 44.22
N VAL A 81 -15.71 -15.36 43.38
CA VAL A 81 -16.49 -15.06 42.17
C VAL A 81 -17.88 -15.66 42.30
N GLN A 82 -18.89 -14.81 42.21
CA GLN A 82 -20.29 -15.23 42.14
C GLN A 82 -20.83 -14.93 40.75
N VAL A 83 -21.47 -15.93 40.13
CA VAL A 83 -22.03 -15.82 38.78
C VAL A 83 -23.50 -16.22 38.82
N SER A 84 -24.37 -15.41 38.24
CA SER A 84 -25.80 -15.69 38.17
C SER A 84 -26.39 -15.24 36.84
N LEU A 85 -27.47 -15.92 36.43
CA LEU A 85 -28.31 -15.46 35.33
C LEU A 85 -29.43 -14.60 35.91
N VAL A 86 -29.53 -13.35 35.46
CA VAL A 86 -30.48 -12.34 35.95
C VAL A 86 -31.28 -11.75 34.78
N ALA A 87 -32.31 -10.97 35.07
CA ALA A 87 -32.93 -10.11 34.05
C ALA A 87 -31.98 -8.95 33.70
N SER A 88 -31.91 -8.57 32.42
CA SER A 88 -31.10 -7.43 31.97
C SER A 88 -31.65 -6.15 32.62
N PRO A 89 -30.80 -5.38 33.33
CA PRO A 89 -31.22 -4.10 33.91
C PRO A 89 -31.42 -3.00 32.85
N LYS A 90 -30.98 -3.24 31.60
CA LYS A 90 -31.07 -2.31 30.48
C LYS A 90 -32.23 -2.60 29.53
N THR A 91 -32.53 -3.88 29.31
CA THR A 91 -33.47 -4.31 28.27
C THR A 91 -34.55 -5.22 28.86
N ILE A 92 -35.80 -4.77 28.86
CA ILE A 92 -36.95 -5.54 29.38
C ILE A 92 -37.14 -6.82 28.56
N GLY A 93 -37.35 -7.95 29.25
CA GLY A 93 -37.59 -9.26 28.62
C GLY A 93 -36.33 -10.00 28.13
N VAL A 94 -35.14 -9.46 28.42
CA VAL A 94 -33.85 -10.05 28.04
C VAL A 94 -33.13 -10.56 29.30
N ASN A 95 -32.50 -11.73 29.22
CA ASN A 95 -31.65 -12.26 30.30
C ASN A 95 -30.24 -11.66 30.22
N ALA A 96 -29.50 -11.67 31.33
CA ALA A 96 -28.11 -11.22 31.40
C ALA A 96 -27.32 -12.10 32.37
N VAL A 97 -26.01 -12.18 32.18
CA VAL A 97 -25.09 -12.84 33.12
C VAL A 97 -24.48 -11.77 34.02
N SER A 98 -24.72 -11.90 35.32
CA SER A 98 -24.11 -11.04 36.34
C SER A 98 -22.94 -11.76 36.99
N VAL A 99 -21.80 -11.07 37.09
CA VAL A 99 -20.61 -11.53 37.80
C VAL A 99 -20.25 -10.53 38.88
N SER A 100 -20.08 -11.03 40.10
CA SER A 100 -19.61 -10.28 41.26
C SER A 100 -18.29 -10.86 41.74
N ILE A 101 -17.27 -10.01 41.87
CA ILE A 101 -15.96 -10.36 42.40
C ILE A 101 -15.75 -9.65 43.73
N ASN A 102 -15.46 -10.45 44.75
CA ASN A 102 -15.26 -10.01 46.13
C ASN A 102 -13.87 -10.44 46.62
N THR A 103 -12.86 -9.57 46.49
CA THR A 103 -11.51 -9.85 47.03
C THR A 103 -11.29 -9.17 48.38
N TYR A 104 -10.35 -9.70 49.16
CA TYR A 104 -9.96 -9.15 50.46
C TYR A 104 -8.51 -8.72 50.42
N ARG A 105 -8.26 -7.48 50.83
CA ARG A 105 -6.92 -6.90 50.90
C ARG A 105 -6.54 -6.65 52.35
N THR A 106 -5.38 -7.15 52.77
CA THR A 106 -4.89 -6.94 54.14
C THR A 106 -4.44 -5.50 54.34
N LEU A 107 -4.84 -4.91 55.48
CA LEU A 107 -4.42 -3.57 55.91
C LEU A 107 -3.24 -3.71 56.89
N PHE A 108 -2.15 -3.04 56.59
CA PHE A 108 -0.90 -3.02 57.35
C PHE A 108 -0.80 -1.77 58.23
N LEU A 109 -0.98 -0.58 57.67
CA LEU A 109 -0.83 0.70 58.39
C LEU A 109 -2.12 1.13 59.08
N ALA A 110 -3.29 0.93 58.46
CA ALA A 110 -4.57 1.30 59.06
C ALA A 110 -4.91 0.51 60.34
N ARG A 111 -4.23 -0.62 60.58
CA ARG A 111 -4.35 -1.42 61.82
C ARG A 111 -3.90 -0.67 63.08
N VAL A 112 -3.06 0.37 62.93
CA VAL A 112 -2.63 1.22 64.05
C VAL A 112 -3.79 2.08 64.59
N LEU A 113 -4.83 2.34 63.77
CA LEU A 113 -5.94 3.22 64.09
C LEU A 113 -7.26 2.48 64.37
N ASN A 114 -7.39 1.22 63.96
CA ASN A 114 -8.60 0.42 64.14
C ASN A 114 -8.28 -1.09 64.05
N ASP A 115 -9.10 -1.95 64.66
CA ASP A 115 -8.94 -3.42 64.68
C ASP A 115 -9.28 -4.10 63.34
N ARG A 116 -9.63 -3.35 62.30
CA ARG A 116 -9.93 -3.90 60.97
C ARG A 116 -8.65 -4.38 60.28
N GLN A 117 -8.56 -5.70 60.08
CA GLN A 117 -7.38 -6.36 59.49
C GLN A 117 -7.44 -6.44 57.95
N GLN A 118 -8.63 -6.31 57.35
CA GLN A 118 -8.83 -6.46 55.91
C GLN A 118 -9.87 -5.45 55.39
N LEU A 119 -9.69 -5.05 54.14
CA LEU A 119 -10.64 -4.28 53.34
C LEU A 119 -11.22 -5.18 52.25
N GLN A 120 -12.55 -5.28 52.20
CA GLN A 120 -13.24 -6.02 51.15
C GLN A 120 -13.46 -5.12 49.93
N ILE A 121 -13.10 -5.61 48.75
CA ILE A 121 -13.17 -4.89 47.48
C ILE A 121 -14.21 -5.59 46.61
N TYR A 122 -15.20 -4.81 46.16
CA TYR A 122 -16.32 -5.29 45.35
C TYR A 122 -16.19 -4.78 43.91
N ALA A 123 -16.38 -5.68 42.94
CA ALA A 123 -16.55 -5.37 41.53
C ALA A 123 -17.72 -6.15 40.96
N ASN A 124 -18.61 -5.48 40.23
CA ASN A 124 -19.81 -6.09 39.66
C ASN A 124 -19.87 -5.78 38.17
N SER A 125 -20.25 -6.76 37.37
CA SER A 125 -20.49 -6.59 35.94
C SER A 125 -21.70 -7.39 35.48
N VAL A 126 -22.36 -6.91 34.43
CA VAL A 126 -23.53 -7.54 33.84
C VAL A 126 -23.37 -7.57 32.32
N ALA A 127 -23.58 -8.73 31.70
CA ALA A 127 -23.56 -8.89 30.25
C ALA A 127 -24.91 -9.40 29.74
N GLU A 128 -25.62 -8.60 28.95
CA GLU A 128 -26.95 -8.95 28.41
C GLU A 128 -26.87 -9.96 27.26
N LEU A 129 -27.81 -10.91 27.24
CA LEU A 129 -27.94 -12.00 26.27
C LEU A 129 -28.99 -11.64 25.23
N GLY A 130 -28.63 -11.53 23.96
CA GLY A 130 -29.59 -11.07 22.95
C GLY A 130 -29.65 -9.56 22.80
N ALA A 131 -28.56 -8.83 23.16
CA ALA A 131 -28.35 -7.48 22.64
C ALA A 131 -28.70 -7.45 21.15
N GLN A 132 -29.51 -6.47 20.73
CA GLN A 132 -29.82 -6.24 19.32
C GLN A 132 -28.50 -6.37 18.54
N PRO A 133 -28.42 -7.25 17.53
CA PRO A 133 -27.16 -7.56 16.89
C PRO A 133 -26.45 -6.23 16.61
N GLN A 134 -25.17 -6.11 17.00
CA GLN A 134 -24.25 -5.28 16.23
C GLN A 134 -24.16 -5.99 14.86
N THR A 135 -25.23 -5.85 14.08
CA THR A 135 -25.25 -6.17 12.66
C THR A 135 -24.03 -5.45 12.11
N PRO A 136 -23.07 -6.19 11.53
CA PRO A 136 -21.88 -5.60 10.98
C PRO A 136 -22.23 -4.36 10.16
N GLY A 137 -21.63 -3.22 10.52
CA GLY A 137 -21.85 -1.97 9.80
C GLY A 137 -21.10 -2.03 8.48
N CYS A 138 -21.80 -2.08 7.36
CA CYS A 138 -21.17 -2.17 6.05
C CYS A 138 -21.08 -0.80 5.36
N MET A 139 -21.88 0.16 5.82
CA MET A 139 -21.68 1.57 5.54
C MET A 139 -21.82 2.40 6.80
N LEU A 140 -20.91 3.34 7.00
CA LEU A 140 -20.88 4.22 8.15
C LEU A 140 -20.47 5.64 7.75
N ALA A 141 -21.41 6.58 7.90
CA ALA A 141 -21.09 8.01 7.93
C ALA A 141 -20.77 8.40 9.39
N LEU A 142 -19.50 8.70 9.67
CA LEU A 142 -18.98 8.85 11.02
C LEU A 142 -19.26 10.20 11.67
N ASP A 143 -19.28 11.28 10.89
CA ASP A 143 -19.34 12.63 11.42
C ASP A 143 -20.77 13.00 11.84
N GLY A 144 -20.94 13.32 13.13
CA GLY A 144 -22.21 13.73 13.72
C GLY A 144 -22.63 15.16 13.38
N THR A 145 -21.77 15.96 12.75
CA THR A 145 -21.99 17.38 12.44
C THR A 145 -22.28 17.66 10.96
N GLN A 146 -21.90 16.74 10.06
CA GLN A 146 -22.12 16.86 8.61
C GLN A 146 -23.40 16.14 8.15
N THR A 147 -23.80 16.25 6.88
CA THR A 147 -25.06 15.67 6.33
C THR A 147 -25.22 14.14 6.41
N GLY A 148 -24.28 13.41 7.02
CA GLY A 148 -24.36 11.97 7.25
C GLY A 148 -24.40 11.17 5.94
N LEU A 149 -25.53 10.52 5.68
CA LEU A 149 -25.76 9.68 4.50
C LEU A 149 -26.87 10.30 3.62
N THR A 150 -26.55 10.64 2.38
CA THR A 150 -27.45 11.35 1.47
C THR A 150 -27.53 10.67 0.10
N LEU A 151 -28.75 10.36 -0.35
CA LEU A 151 -29.04 9.81 -1.68
C LEU A 151 -29.77 10.86 -2.52
N SER A 152 -29.50 10.87 -3.83
CA SER A 152 -30.27 11.67 -4.81
C SER A 152 -30.26 11.03 -6.20
N GLY A 153 -31.20 11.44 -7.05
CA GLY A 153 -31.22 11.11 -8.48
C GLY A 153 -31.20 9.61 -8.82
N GLY A 154 -32.19 8.83 -8.40
CA GLY A 154 -32.33 7.43 -8.87
C GLY A 154 -31.39 6.40 -8.22
N THR A 155 -30.73 6.75 -7.12
CA THR A 155 -29.66 5.95 -6.50
C THR A 155 -30.18 4.83 -5.61
N SER A 156 -29.38 3.75 -5.49
CA SER A 156 -29.72 2.63 -4.62
C SER A 156 -28.54 2.10 -3.81
N ILE A 157 -28.86 1.66 -2.59
CA ILE A 157 -27.97 0.94 -1.69
C ILE A 157 -28.54 -0.46 -1.50
N SER A 158 -27.73 -1.48 -1.77
CA SER A 158 -28.02 -2.87 -1.45
C SER A 158 -27.06 -3.38 -0.37
N ALA A 159 -27.59 -3.59 0.82
CA ALA A 159 -26.89 -3.98 2.04
C ALA A 159 -27.55 -5.21 2.70
N GLN A 160 -27.87 -6.22 1.89
CA GLN A 160 -28.74 -7.36 2.26
C GLN A 160 -28.29 -8.13 3.51
N LYS A 161 -27.01 -8.05 3.87
CA LYS A 161 -26.39 -8.83 4.96
C LYS A 161 -25.90 -7.97 6.13
N CYS A 162 -26.17 -6.67 6.12
CA CYS A 162 -25.54 -5.73 7.04
C CYS A 162 -26.40 -4.49 7.31
N THR A 163 -25.92 -3.65 8.23
CA THR A 163 -26.60 -2.41 8.62
C THR A 163 -25.91 -1.20 8.02
N VAL A 164 -26.73 -0.25 7.57
CA VAL A 164 -26.30 1.07 7.12
C VAL A 164 -26.40 2.02 8.30
N SER A 165 -25.32 2.73 8.60
CA SER A 165 -25.24 3.59 9.80
C SER A 165 -24.85 5.02 9.43
N SER A 166 -25.46 5.99 10.10
CA SER A 166 -25.08 7.39 10.04
C SER A 166 -25.10 7.98 11.44
N ASN A 167 -24.00 8.62 11.85
CA ASN A 167 -23.96 9.40 13.09
C ASN A 167 -24.65 10.76 12.95
N ASN A 168 -25.20 11.07 11.78
CA ASN A 168 -26.14 12.17 11.59
C ASN A 168 -27.33 11.74 10.72
N THR A 169 -27.80 12.61 9.82
CA THR A 169 -28.99 12.41 8.99
C THR A 169 -28.85 11.23 8.02
N VAL A 170 -29.98 10.62 7.70
CA VAL A 170 -30.15 9.65 6.61
C VAL A 170 -31.27 10.18 5.71
N THR A 171 -30.94 10.48 4.46
CA THR A 171 -31.86 11.10 3.50
C THR A 171 -32.05 10.19 2.28
N VAL A 172 -33.28 9.71 2.08
CA VAL A 172 -33.71 8.79 1.01
C VAL A 172 -34.93 9.38 0.28
N PRO A 173 -34.73 10.33 -0.66
CA PRO A 173 -35.81 10.94 -1.43
C PRO A 173 -36.56 9.91 -2.30
N CYS A 174 -37.74 10.30 -2.79
CA CYS A 174 -38.49 9.49 -3.77
C CYS A 174 -37.62 9.18 -5.00
N GLY A 175 -37.69 7.92 -5.48
CA GLY A 175 -36.85 7.41 -6.55
C GLY A 175 -35.46 6.93 -6.10
N THR A 176 -35.13 7.00 -4.80
CA THR A 176 -33.91 6.38 -4.23
C THR A 176 -34.27 5.27 -3.24
N SER A 177 -33.34 4.36 -2.94
CA SER A 177 -33.61 3.25 -2.02
C SER A 177 -32.41 2.79 -1.19
N ILE A 178 -32.72 2.25 -0.01
CA ILE A 178 -31.81 1.50 0.85
C ILE A 178 -32.48 0.16 1.15
N SER A 179 -31.82 -0.95 0.82
CA SER A 179 -32.24 -2.29 1.24
C SER A 179 -31.19 -2.87 2.20
N ALA A 180 -31.49 -2.98 3.50
CA ALA A 180 -30.52 -3.35 4.53
C ALA A 180 -31.14 -4.16 5.68
N LEU A 181 -30.36 -4.94 6.43
CA LEU A 181 -30.86 -5.59 7.66
C LEU A 181 -31.38 -4.57 8.67
N GLY A 182 -30.75 -3.40 8.72
CA GLY A 182 -31.18 -2.28 9.52
C GLY A 182 -30.55 -0.96 9.08
N VAL A 183 -31.11 0.13 9.60
CA VAL A 183 -30.58 1.48 9.47
C VAL A 183 -30.42 2.09 10.86
N ASN A 184 -29.18 2.45 11.22
CA ASN A 184 -28.89 3.23 12.40
C ASN A 184 -28.73 4.70 12.03
N TYR A 185 -29.34 5.60 12.81
CA TYR A 185 -29.20 7.04 12.66
C TYR A 185 -28.94 7.70 14.02
N ASN A 186 -28.27 8.85 14.05
CA ASN A 186 -28.06 9.60 15.28
C ASN A 186 -28.37 11.11 15.15
N SER A 187 -29.17 11.49 14.16
CA SER A 187 -29.75 12.84 14.05
C SER A 187 -30.89 13.08 15.04
N ALA A 188 -31.27 14.35 15.22
CA ALA A 188 -32.45 14.73 16.01
C ALA A 188 -33.73 14.10 15.44
N ALA A 189 -33.96 14.26 14.13
CA ALA A 189 -35.08 13.68 13.39
C ALA A 189 -34.78 12.26 12.89
N ALA A 190 -35.83 11.46 12.69
CA ALA A 190 -35.76 10.16 12.03
C ALA A 190 -35.33 10.29 10.55
N PRO A 191 -34.87 9.20 9.90
CA PRO A 191 -34.53 9.20 8.48
C PRO A 191 -35.63 9.78 7.60
N SER A 192 -35.26 10.65 6.66
CA SER A 192 -36.20 11.23 5.69
C SER A 192 -36.42 10.24 4.55
N GLN A 193 -37.63 9.67 4.45
CA GLN A 193 -37.99 8.70 3.41
C GLN A 193 -39.46 8.86 2.95
N PRO A 194 -39.82 9.96 2.28
CA PRO A 194 -41.20 10.30 1.92
C PRO A 194 -41.92 9.25 1.05
N CYS A 195 -41.18 8.35 0.39
CA CYS A 195 -41.71 7.27 -0.44
C CYS A 195 -41.37 5.86 0.10
N ASN A 196 -41.11 5.71 1.41
CA ASN A 196 -40.77 4.43 2.04
C ASN A 196 -39.56 3.71 1.40
N GLY A 197 -38.53 4.48 1.02
CA GLY A 197 -37.37 3.96 0.29
C GLY A 197 -36.44 3.07 1.13
N ILE A 198 -36.66 2.92 2.43
CA ILE A 198 -35.86 2.06 3.32
C ILE A 198 -36.59 0.74 3.54
N THR A 199 -35.98 -0.36 3.07
CA THR A 199 -36.53 -1.72 3.12
C THR A 199 -35.53 -2.71 3.71
N GLY A 200 -36.05 -3.81 4.25
CA GLY A 200 -35.29 -4.98 4.65
C GLY A 200 -34.97 -5.88 3.45
N PRO A 201 -34.18 -6.95 3.66
CA PRO A 201 -33.86 -7.89 2.60
C PRO A 201 -35.10 -8.53 1.98
N GLY A 202 -35.11 -8.68 0.65
CA GLY A 202 -36.26 -9.23 -0.08
C GLY A 202 -37.54 -8.39 0.02
N GLY A 203 -37.45 -7.10 0.39
CA GLY A 203 -38.60 -6.21 0.54
C GLY A 203 -39.28 -6.27 1.91
N ALA A 204 -38.65 -6.92 2.91
CA ALA A 204 -39.14 -6.93 4.29
C ALA A 204 -39.15 -5.51 4.89
N THR A 205 -39.71 -5.36 6.09
CA THR A 205 -39.60 -4.10 6.86
C THR A 205 -38.19 -3.96 7.42
N ALA A 206 -37.53 -2.82 7.16
CA ALA A 206 -36.22 -2.52 7.75
C ALA A 206 -36.32 -2.19 9.24
N VAL A 207 -35.33 -2.61 10.03
CA VAL A 207 -35.20 -2.15 11.43
C VAL A 207 -34.52 -0.78 11.43
N ILE A 208 -35.27 0.27 11.76
CA ILE A 208 -34.74 1.64 11.88
C ILE A 208 -34.54 1.98 13.36
N THR A 209 -33.30 2.25 13.77
CA THR A 209 -32.94 2.46 15.18
C THR A 209 -32.16 3.77 15.37
N LYS A 210 -32.54 4.57 16.36
CA LYS A 210 -31.74 5.73 16.77
C LYS A 210 -30.59 5.25 17.65
N LYS A 211 -29.36 5.30 17.12
CA LYS A 211 -28.16 4.81 17.79
C LYS A 211 -26.90 5.42 17.16
N SER A 212 -26.02 5.97 18.00
CA SER A 212 -24.66 6.30 17.59
C SER A 212 -23.85 5.04 17.31
N THR A 213 -23.10 5.05 16.21
CA THR A 213 -22.24 3.94 15.77
C THR A 213 -20.78 4.37 15.84
N PRO A 214 -19.95 3.76 16.70
CA PRO A 214 -18.53 4.08 16.78
C PRO A 214 -17.78 3.64 15.52
N ASP A 215 -16.60 4.22 15.28
CA ASP A 215 -15.71 3.77 14.21
C ASP A 215 -15.13 2.38 14.53
N PRO A 216 -15.45 1.33 13.75
CA PRO A 216 -14.95 -0.02 14.00
C PRO A 216 -13.45 -0.18 13.71
N LEU A 217 -12.83 0.77 13.01
CA LEU A 217 -11.40 0.75 12.68
C LEU A 217 -10.58 1.78 13.49
N ALA A 218 -11.22 2.55 14.38
CA ALA A 218 -10.49 3.41 15.31
C ALA A 218 -9.58 2.58 16.23
N GLY A 219 -8.29 2.96 16.28
CA GLY A 219 -7.29 2.23 17.07
C GLY A 219 -6.92 0.84 16.52
N ASN A 220 -7.36 0.49 15.31
CA ASN A 220 -6.99 -0.78 14.68
C ASN A 220 -5.47 -0.82 14.41
N ALA A 221 -4.78 -1.81 15.01
CA ALA A 221 -3.32 -1.92 14.92
C ALA A 221 -2.79 -2.07 13.49
N ALA A 222 -3.53 -2.75 12.61
CA ALA A 222 -3.13 -2.89 11.20
C ALA A 222 -3.23 -1.56 10.45
N VAL A 223 -4.29 -0.79 10.69
CA VAL A 223 -4.43 0.57 10.14
C VAL A 223 -3.32 1.47 10.66
N THR A 224 -3.05 1.45 11.97
CA THR A 224 -1.96 2.24 12.58
C THR A 224 -0.60 1.87 11.98
N ALA A 225 -0.29 0.58 11.84
CA ALA A 225 0.97 0.11 11.27
C ALA A 225 1.11 0.51 9.78
N ALA A 226 0.04 0.36 9.00
CA ALA A 226 0.01 0.76 7.60
C ALA A 226 0.24 2.28 7.44
N VAL A 227 -0.45 3.10 8.23
CA VAL A 227 -0.29 4.56 8.20
C VAL A 227 1.11 4.99 8.69
N ALA A 228 1.68 4.33 9.70
CA ALA A 228 3.03 4.65 10.18
C ALA A 228 4.11 4.47 9.11
N ARG A 229 3.90 3.55 8.14
CA ARG A 229 4.82 3.33 7.02
C ARG A 229 4.94 4.55 6.11
N ILE A 230 3.94 5.42 6.03
CA ILE A 230 4.00 6.66 5.22
C ILE A 230 5.24 7.49 5.57
N ALA A 231 5.63 7.58 6.84
CA ALA A 231 6.83 8.32 7.24
C ALA A 231 8.12 7.68 6.70
N THR A 232 8.16 6.34 6.59
CA THR A 232 9.28 5.62 5.96
C THR A 232 9.33 5.91 4.46
N VAL A 233 8.19 5.92 3.79
CA VAL A 233 8.09 6.21 2.35
C VAL A 233 8.47 7.67 2.07
N ALA A 234 7.98 8.61 2.86
CA ALA A 234 8.31 10.04 2.74
C ALA A 234 9.81 10.35 2.93
N ALA A 235 10.55 9.47 3.62
CA ALA A 235 11.99 9.59 3.85
C ALA A 235 12.86 8.92 2.78
N LEU A 236 12.27 8.30 1.74
CA LEU A 236 13.03 7.71 0.65
C LEU A 236 13.88 8.77 -0.08
N SER A 237 15.08 8.38 -0.49
CA SER A 237 16.02 9.23 -1.22
C SER A 237 16.45 8.57 -2.53
N THR A 238 16.73 9.40 -3.53
CA THR A 238 17.11 8.94 -4.86
C THR A 238 18.49 8.30 -4.83
N THR A 239 18.69 7.26 -5.62
CA THR A 239 20.01 6.64 -5.79
C THR A 239 20.96 7.61 -6.51
N ALA A 240 22.26 7.47 -6.30
CA ALA A 240 23.25 8.22 -7.06
C ALA A 240 23.44 7.60 -8.46
N ALA A 241 23.65 8.44 -9.48
CA ALA A 241 24.09 7.97 -10.79
C ALA A 241 25.55 7.45 -10.69
N PRO A 242 25.92 6.43 -11.48
CA PRO A 242 27.31 6.01 -11.61
C PRO A 242 28.23 7.16 -12.05
N THR A 243 29.48 7.13 -11.60
CA THR A 243 30.52 8.03 -12.12
C THR A 243 30.93 7.60 -13.52
N ALA A 244 31.12 8.56 -14.43
CA ALA A 244 31.65 8.27 -15.75
C ALA A 244 33.04 7.61 -15.65
N PRO A 245 33.33 6.56 -16.43
CA PRO A 245 34.64 5.92 -16.39
C PRO A 245 35.72 6.89 -16.88
N THR A 246 36.88 6.88 -16.22
CA THR A 246 38.08 7.55 -16.70
C THR A 246 38.83 6.60 -17.63
N THR A 247 38.89 6.93 -18.92
CA THR A 247 39.65 6.14 -19.89
C THR A 247 40.98 6.82 -20.21
N PRO A 248 42.11 6.10 -20.16
CA PRO A 248 43.39 6.60 -20.67
C PRO A 248 43.29 6.88 -22.18
N ASN A 249 44.03 7.87 -22.67
CA ASN A 249 44.17 8.08 -24.11
C ASN A 249 44.79 6.82 -24.75
N GLY A 250 44.10 6.27 -25.74
CA GLY A 250 44.56 5.14 -26.54
C GLY A 250 44.81 5.53 -28.00
N ASN A 251 45.38 4.61 -28.78
CA ASN A 251 45.54 4.81 -30.22
C ASN A 251 44.19 4.66 -30.93
N ASN A 252 43.97 5.45 -31.98
CA ASN A 252 42.79 5.33 -32.83
C ASN A 252 42.87 4.05 -33.68
N ILE A 253 41.72 3.47 -33.99
CA ILE A 253 41.59 2.37 -34.96
C ILE A 253 40.42 2.64 -35.89
N ASP A 254 40.67 2.52 -37.18
CA ASP A 254 39.69 2.68 -38.25
C ASP A 254 39.53 1.35 -39.00
N PHE A 255 38.35 0.76 -38.93
CA PHE A 255 37.98 -0.44 -39.66
C PHE A 255 37.46 -0.04 -41.05
N GLY A 256 38.40 0.10 -41.99
CA GLY A 256 38.13 0.56 -43.35
C GLY A 256 38.21 -0.55 -44.40
N TRP A 257 37.86 -0.20 -45.64
CA TRP A 257 37.99 -1.08 -46.80
C TRP A 257 39.46 -1.30 -47.23
N ASN A 258 40.34 -0.36 -46.89
CA ASN A 258 41.78 -0.53 -47.07
C ASN A 258 42.36 -1.25 -45.85
N THR A 259 42.86 -2.47 -46.05
CA THR A 259 43.28 -3.37 -44.97
C THR A 259 44.59 -2.97 -44.29
N GLY A 260 45.52 -2.35 -45.01
CA GLY A 260 46.85 -2.02 -44.50
C GLY A 260 46.82 -1.09 -43.28
N PRO A 261 46.14 0.08 -43.35
CA PRO A 261 46.00 1.00 -42.22
C PRO A 261 45.36 0.35 -40.98
N THR A 262 44.25 -0.38 -41.15
CA THR A 262 43.55 -1.06 -40.04
C THR A 262 44.46 -2.07 -39.33
N GLN A 263 45.19 -2.88 -40.08
CA GLN A 263 46.14 -3.87 -39.53
C GLN A 263 47.30 -3.19 -38.79
N GLY A 264 47.86 -2.12 -39.35
CA GLY A 264 48.91 -1.34 -38.70
C GLY A 264 48.46 -0.72 -37.37
N GLN A 265 47.25 -0.16 -37.35
CA GLN A 265 46.64 0.40 -36.13
C GLN A 265 46.35 -0.67 -35.07
N ALA A 266 45.84 -1.83 -35.46
CA ALA A 266 45.64 -2.96 -34.56
C ALA A 266 46.97 -3.43 -33.94
N ASN A 267 48.03 -3.55 -34.75
CA ASN A 267 49.37 -3.91 -34.26
C ASN A 267 49.92 -2.85 -33.29
N ALA A 268 49.68 -1.56 -33.52
CA ALA A 268 50.05 -0.49 -32.60
C ALA A 268 49.27 -0.55 -31.27
N LEU A 269 48.07 -1.13 -31.27
CA LEU A 269 47.32 -1.49 -30.07
C LEU A 269 47.79 -2.82 -29.47
N GLY A 270 48.77 -3.49 -30.07
CA GLY A 270 49.21 -4.87 -29.76
C GLY A 270 48.09 -5.90 -29.86
N CYS A 271 47.16 -5.68 -30.78
CA CYS A 271 46.14 -6.62 -31.20
C CYS A 271 46.40 -7.02 -32.65
N THR A 272 45.64 -7.99 -33.16
CA THR A 272 45.65 -8.40 -34.56
C THR A 272 44.28 -8.14 -35.16
N ALA A 273 44.24 -7.67 -36.41
CA ALA A 273 42.99 -7.49 -37.17
C ALA A 273 43.03 -8.33 -38.44
N SER A 274 42.03 -9.17 -38.65
CA SER A 274 41.88 -10.02 -39.83
C SER A 274 40.64 -9.66 -40.65
N TRP A 275 40.76 -9.68 -41.98
CA TRP A 275 39.69 -9.30 -42.91
C TRP A 275 39.14 -10.51 -43.66
N ALA A 276 37.83 -10.72 -43.58
CA ALA A 276 37.10 -11.71 -44.37
C ALA A 276 36.30 -11.01 -45.47
N SER A 277 36.80 -11.06 -46.71
CA SER A 277 36.21 -10.37 -47.86
C SER A 277 34.84 -10.90 -48.27
N SER A 278 34.57 -12.20 -48.07
CA SER A 278 33.30 -12.84 -48.43
C SER A 278 32.10 -12.33 -47.63
N SER A 279 32.35 -11.78 -46.44
CA SER A 279 31.32 -11.27 -45.51
C SER A 279 31.58 -9.83 -45.07
N SER A 280 32.52 -9.14 -45.72
CA SER A 280 32.97 -7.79 -45.37
C SER A 280 33.23 -7.62 -43.87
N THR A 281 33.90 -8.59 -43.23
CA THR A 281 34.02 -8.67 -41.77
C THR A 281 35.45 -8.48 -41.28
N TRP A 282 35.66 -7.53 -40.38
CA TRP A 282 36.87 -7.44 -39.57
C TRP A 282 36.74 -8.29 -38.30
N THR A 283 37.81 -8.98 -37.91
CA THR A 283 37.93 -9.60 -36.59
C THR A 283 39.16 -9.05 -35.88
N LEU A 284 38.94 -8.35 -34.76
CA LEU A 284 39.99 -7.83 -33.88
C LEU A 284 40.20 -8.81 -32.72
N ASP A 285 41.41 -9.32 -32.56
CA ASP A 285 41.82 -10.17 -31.44
C ASP A 285 43.03 -9.55 -30.72
N CYS A 286 42.91 -9.32 -29.42
CA CYS A 286 43.95 -8.73 -28.59
C CYS A 286 44.76 -9.76 -27.78
N GLY A 287 44.56 -11.06 -28.06
CA GLY A 287 45.28 -12.16 -27.43
C GLY A 287 45.14 -12.17 -25.90
N GLY A 288 46.22 -12.47 -25.19
CA GLY A 288 46.26 -12.56 -23.73
C GLY A 288 46.27 -11.21 -22.99
N LYS A 289 45.89 -10.10 -23.64
CA LYS A 289 45.89 -8.79 -22.98
C LYS A 289 44.81 -8.70 -21.92
N THR A 290 45.17 -8.11 -20.79
CA THR A 290 44.25 -7.80 -19.70
C THR A 290 43.63 -6.41 -19.84
N THR A 291 44.29 -5.48 -20.54
CA THR A 291 43.80 -4.12 -20.78
C THR A 291 44.15 -3.66 -22.19
N VAL A 292 43.19 -3.04 -22.86
CA VAL A 292 43.35 -2.42 -24.19
C VAL A 292 42.78 -1.00 -24.13
N ASN A 293 43.62 0.00 -24.41
CA ASN A 293 43.21 1.40 -24.46
C ASN A 293 43.07 1.85 -25.91
N LEU A 294 41.87 2.25 -26.29
CA LEU A 294 41.51 2.73 -27.63
C LEU A 294 41.13 4.21 -27.56
N GLY A 295 41.58 4.95 -28.57
CA GLY A 295 41.14 6.32 -28.82
C GLY A 295 39.75 6.33 -29.46
N THR A 296 39.65 6.90 -30.65
CA THR A 296 38.45 6.80 -31.50
C THR A 296 38.44 5.46 -32.23
N VAL A 297 37.28 4.81 -32.24
CA VAL A 297 37.01 3.57 -32.98
C VAL A 297 36.02 3.89 -34.10
N THR A 298 36.45 3.78 -35.35
CA THR A 298 35.62 4.06 -36.53
C THR A 298 35.34 2.79 -37.30
N ILE A 299 34.11 2.62 -37.80
CA ILE A 299 33.69 1.49 -38.62
C ILE A 299 33.16 2.04 -39.95
N GLY A 300 33.80 1.67 -41.06
CA GLY A 300 33.36 2.08 -42.39
C GLY A 300 31.97 1.54 -42.75
N GLY A 301 31.26 2.23 -43.64
CA GLY A 301 29.93 1.81 -44.08
C GLY A 301 29.93 0.41 -44.72
N GLY A 302 28.97 -0.43 -44.32
CA GLY A 302 28.80 -1.80 -44.84
C GLY A 302 29.77 -2.84 -44.27
N ILE A 303 30.62 -2.46 -43.31
CA ILE A 303 31.62 -3.34 -42.69
C ILE A 303 31.06 -3.98 -41.43
N ASN A 304 31.14 -5.30 -41.35
CA ASN A 304 30.88 -6.07 -40.14
C ASN A 304 32.13 -6.12 -39.25
N LEU A 305 31.95 -6.21 -37.94
CA LEU A 305 33.05 -6.23 -36.97
C LEU A 305 32.83 -7.26 -35.87
N ASN A 306 33.78 -8.17 -35.67
CA ASN A 306 33.93 -9.01 -34.50
C ASN A 306 35.03 -8.43 -33.62
N PHE A 307 34.65 -7.74 -32.55
CA PHE A 307 35.55 -7.12 -31.60
C PHE A 307 35.80 -8.07 -30.42
N ALA A 308 36.96 -8.70 -30.41
CA ALA A 308 37.43 -9.58 -29.33
C ALA A 308 36.44 -10.67 -28.92
N THR A 309 35.76 -11.30 -29.88
CA THR A 309 34.74 -12.34 -29.64
C THR A 309 35.30 -13.61 -28.98
N SER A 310 36.60 -13.86 -29.11
CA SER A 310 37.36 -14.93 -28.44
C SER A 310 38.11 -14.44 -27.17
N GLY A 311 37.94 -13.19 -26.77
CA GLY A 311 38.66 -12.57 -25.65
C GLY A 311 38.25 -13.13 -24.28
N ALA A 312 39.09 -12.89 -23.27
CA ALA A 312 38.79 -13.27 -21.89
C ALA A 312 37.79 -12.29 -21.25
N ALA A 313 36.86 -12.80 -20.45
CA ALA A 313 35.87 -11.99 -19.73
C ALA A 313 36.49 -10.98 -18.74
N THR A 314 37.75 -11.19 -18.34
CA THR A 314 38.51 -10.30 -17.44
C THR A 314 39.21 -9.17 -18.18
N THR A 315 39.22 -9.16 -19.52
CA THR A 315 39.91 -8.10 -20.28
C THR A 315 39.12 -6.79 -20.22
N VAL A 316 39.83 -5.70 -19.99
CA VAL A 316 39.30 -4.33 -19.92
C VAL A 316 39.54 -3.60 -21.23
N TYR A 317 38.48 -3.13 -21.87
CA TYR A 317 38.52 -2.32 -23.10
C TYR A 317 38.10 -0.89 -22.77
N ASN A 318 39.06 0.04 -22.80
CA ASN A 318 38.83 1.46 -22.59
C ASN A 318 38.68 2.15 -23.94
N ILE A 319 37.53 2.77 -24.19
CA ILE A 319 37.21 3.45 -25.45
C ILE A 319 36.99 4.94 -25.13
N ALA A 320 37.94 5.78 -25.54
CA ALA A 320 37.96 7.21 -25.21
C ALA A 320 37.12 8.08 -26.17
N GLY A 321 36.93 7.62 -27.41
CA GLY A 321 36.10 8.29 -28.42
C GLY A 321 34.62 7.90 -28.36
N ASP A 322 33.81 8.60 -29.16
CA ASP A 322 32.46 8.13 -29.48
C ASP A 322 32.55 6.85 -30.33
N LEU A 323 31.55 5.98 -30.22
CA LEU A 323 31.45 4.76 -31.02
C LEU A 323 30.06 4.65 -31.63
N THR A 324 30.03 4.47 -32.95
CA THR A 324 28.80 4.21 -33.71
C THR A 324 28.92 2.89 -34.46
N THR A 325 27.96 1.98 -34.28
CA THR A 325 27.83 0.77 -35.12
C THR A 325 26.80 0.99 -36.21
N SER A 326 26.89 0.28 -37.34
CA SER A 326 25.96 0.46 -38.47
C SER A 326 25.58 -0.83 -39.20
N ALA A 327 26.49 -1.81 -39.32
CA ALA A 327 26.23 -3.13 -39.87
C ALA A 327 26.15 -4.19 -38.75
N THR A 328 26.66 -5.41 -38.97
CA THR A 328 26.73 -6.42 -37.90
C THR A 328 27.98 -6.21 -37.07
N THR A 329 27.84 -5.90 -35.78
CA THR A 329 28.96 -5.72 -34.86
C THR A 329 28.80 -6.59 -33.62
N ASN A 330 29.76 -7.47 -33.37
CA ASN A 330 29.78 -8.37 -32.22
C ASN A 330 30.94 -8.02 -31.30
N PHE A 331 30.66 -7.69 -30.05
CA PHE A 331 31.64 -7.56 -28.98
C PHE A 331 31.65 -8.83 -28.14
N GLY A 332 32.83 -9.37 -27.88
CA GLY A 332 32.99 -10.50 -26.98
C GLY A 332 32.70 -10.20 -25.50
N PRO A 333 33.01 -11.13 -24.59
CA PRO A 333 32.92 -10.88 -23.17
C PRO A 333 34.05 -9.94 -22.70
N GLY A 334 33.80 -9.19 -21.62
CA GLY A 334 34.81 -8.29 -21.08
C GLY A 334 34.26 -7.21 -20.16
N THR A 335 35.15 -6.31 -19.74
CA THR A 335 34.79 -5.03 -19.11
C THR A 335 34.98 -3.92 -20.13
N TYR A 336 33.89 -3.26 -20.55
CA TYR A 336 33.91 -2.20 -21.55
C TYR A 336 33.65 -0.85 -20.89
N ASN A 337 34.61 0.07 -21.03
CA ASN A 337 34.53 1.44 -20.53
C ASN A 337 34.41 2.40 -21.71
N PHE A 338 33.20 2.87 -21.98
CA PHE A 338 32.93 3.90 -22.98
C PHE A 338 32.95 5.27 -22.29
N ALA A 339 33.97 6.08 -22.51
CA ALA A 339 34.01 7.41 -21.90
C ALA A 339 33.03 8.41 -22.53
N LYS A 340 32.66 8.19 -23.80
CA LYS A 340 31.75 9.04 -24.56
C LYS A 340 30.52 8.27 -25.04
N THR A 341 29.85 8.78 -26.07
CA THR A 341 28.56 8.30 -26.55
C THR A 341 28.73 6.94 -27.23
N LEU A 342 27.83 6.01 -26.91
CA LEU A 342 27.63 4.80 -27.71
C LEU A 342 26.33 4.95 -28.49
N THR A 343 26.42 4.86 -29.81
CA THR A 343 25.25 4.77 -30.68
C THR A 343 25.28 3.41 -31.39
N THR A 344 24.25 2.60 -31.21
CA THR A 344 24.12 1.36 -31.97
C THR A 344 23.11 1.53 -33.09
N ALA A 345 23.47 1.03 -34.27
CA ALA A 345 22.58 0.80 -35.39
C ALA A 345 22.98 -0.53 -36.08
N GLY A 346 22.13 -1.01 -36.99
CA GLY A 346 22.31 -2.33 -37.60
C GLY A 346 22.00 -3.46 -36.62
N THR A 347 22.85 -4.48 -36.55
CA THR A 347 22.76 -5.58 -35.58
C THR A 347 23.98 -5.58 -34.70
N THR A 348 23.83 -5.20 -33.44
CA THR A 348 24.93 -5.10 -32.48
C THR A 348 24.74 -6.05 -31.32
N THR A 349 25.70 -6.95 -31.10
CA THR A 349 25.68 -7.91 -29.99
C THR A 349 26.86 -7.63 -29.07
N PHE A 350 26.61 -7.53 -27.78
CA PHE A 350 27.62 -7.51 -26.73
C PHE A 350 27.51 -8.80 -25.92
N GLY A 351 28.64 -9.43 -25.62
CA GLY A 351 28.69 -10.62 -24.78
C GLY A 351 28.23 -10.40 -23.34
N ALA A 352 28.51 -11.37 -22.48
CA ALA A 352 28.36 -11.17 -21.04
C ALA A 352 29.52 -10.32 -20.50
N GLY A 353 29.27 -9.42 -19.55
CA GLY A 353 30.33 -8.55 -19.08
C GLY A 353 29.93 -7.42 -18.15
N THR A 354 30.87 -6.49 -17.94
CA THR A 354 30.63 -5.22 -17.25
C THR A 354 30.71 -4.09 -18.25
N TYR A 355 29.70 -3.24 -18.28
CA TYR A 355 29.59 -2.13 -19.23
C TYR A 355 29.44 -0.82 -18.50
N ASN A 356 30.41 0.07 -18.67
CA ASN A 356 30.43 1.39 -18.07
C ASN A 356 30.32 2.46 -19.17
N PHE A 357 29.30 3.30 -19.11
CA PHE A 357 29.03 4.34 -20.09
C PHE A 357 29.11 5.73 -19.45
N GLY A 358 30.02 6.56 -19.94
CA GLY A 358 30.24 7.92 -19.44
C GLY A 358 29.24 8.95 -19.96
N LYS A 359 28.57 8.65 -21.09
CA LYS A 359 27.57 9.50 -21.74
C LYS A 359 26.33 8.69 -22.13
N GLN A 360 25.34 9.37 -22.69
CA GLN A 360 24.10 8.75 -23.15
C GLN A 360 24.37 7.60 -24.12
N VAL A 361 23.61 6.51 -23.96
CA VAL A 361 23.60 5.40 -24.92
C VAL A 361 22.34 5.50 -25.75
N THR A 362 22.51 5.49 -27.07
CA THR A 362 21.40 5.49 -28.03
C THR A 362 21.38 4.16 -28.75
N ALA A 363 20.37 3.34 -28.49
CA ALA A 363 20.20 2.07 -29.19
C ALA A 363 19.14 2.17 -30.28
N ALA A 364 19.57 1.83 -31.49
CA ALA A 364 18.73 1.74 -32.67
C ALA A 364 19.03 0.43 -33.44
N GLY A 365 18.09 -0.01 -34.28
CA GLY A 365 18.19 -1.33 -34.93
C GLY A 365 18.04 -2.47 -33.93
N THR A 366 18.81 -3.55 -34.08
CA THR A 366 18.79 -4.70 -33.17
C THR A 366 20.03 -4.67 -32.29
N THR A 367 19.86 -4.37 -31.00
CA THR A 367 20.95 -4.34 -30.02
C THR A 367 20.72 -5.38 -28.94
N THR A 368 21.70 -6.24 -28.69
CA THR A 368 21.62 -7.29 -27.67
C THR A 368 22.83 -7.21 -26.75
N PHE A 369 22.60 -7.13 -25.46
CA PHE A 369 23.64 -7.30 -24.44
C PHE A 369 23.42 -8.62 -23.71
N GLY A 370 24.49 -9.36 -23.45
CA GLY A 370 24.45 -10.54 -22.58
C GLY A 370 24.11 -10.21 -21.13
N ALA A 371 24.23 -11.20 -20.24
CA ALA A 371 24.09 -10.96 -18.81
C ALA A 371 25.24 -10.11 -18.27
N GLY A 372 25.01 -9.28 -17.26
CA GLY A 372 26.10 -8.42 -16.79
C GLY A 372 25.77 -7.32 -15.78
N THR A 373 26.75 -6.48 -15.57
CA THR A 373 26.64 -5.25 -14.78
C THR A 373 26.69 -4.06 -15.72
N PHE A 374 25.66 -3.21 -15.67
CA PHE A 374 25.50 -2.07 -16.57
C PHE A 374 25.43 -0.77 -15.77
N ASN A 375 26.45 0.06 -15.93
CA ASN A 375 26.58 1.35 -15.25
C ASN A 375 26.56 2.46 -16.30
N PHE A 376 25.47 3.20 -16.36
CA PHE A 376 25.36 4.36 -17.22
C PHE A 376 25.41 5.60 -16.34
N ALA A 377 26.44 6.44 -16.52
CA ALA A 377 26.49 7.75 -15.88
C ALA A 377 25.35 8.66 -16.37
N LYS A 378 24.81 8.37 -17.56
CA LYS A 378 23.70 9.06 -18.22
C LYS A 378 22.61 8.08 -18.66
N GLY A 379 21.62 8.56 -19.38
CA GLY A 379 20.44 7.78 -19.76
C GLY A 379 20.67 6.80 -20.92
N LEU A 380 19.73 5.87 -21.05
CA LEU A 380 19.52 4.99 -22.20
C LEU A 380 18.34 5.51 -23.03
N THR A 381 18.54 5.67 -24.33
CA THR A 381 17.48 6.02 -25.29
C THR A 381 17.33 4.94 -26.33
N THR A 382 16.10 4.51 -26.59
CA THR A 382 15.76 3.54 -27.64
C THR A 382 14.72 4.17 -28.57
N GLY A 383 15.03 4.23 -29.86
CA GLY A 383 14.20 4.94 -30.86
C GLY A 383 13.37 4.02 -31.73
N TYR A 384 14.00 3.01 -32.33
CA TYR A 384 13.38 2.02 -33.20
C TYR A 384 14.14 0.70 -33.17
N GLY A 385 13.47 -0.38 -33.55
CA GLY A 385 14.02 -1.73 -33.49
C GLY A 385 13.89 -2.37 -32.11
N THR A 386 14.80 -3.27 -31.77
CA THR A 386 14.75 -4.11 -30.58
C THR A 386 16.03 -4.00 -29.78
N THR A 387 15.92 -3.63 -28.52
CA THR A 387 17.03 -3.64 -27.56
C THR A 387 16.77 -4.70 -26.50
N THR A 388 17.72 -5.59 -26.28
CA THR A 388 17.63 -6.61 -25.23
C THR A 388 18.87 -6.61 -24.35
N PHE A 389 18.68 -6.84 -23.07
CA PHE A 389 19.73 -7.08 -22.09
C PHE A 389 19.48 -8.42 -21.42
N GLY A 390 20.53 -9.18 -21.13
CA GLY A 390 20.46 -10.35 -20.25
C GLY A 390 20.14 -9.96 -18.79
N ALA A 391 20.07 -10.96 -17.91
CA ALA A 391 19.91 -10.72 -16.47
C ALA A 391 21.10 -9.92 -15.91
N GLY A 392 20.86 -9.05 -14.93
CA GLY A 392 21.93 -8.18 -14.46
C GLY A 392 21.56 -7.10 -13.45
N THR A 393 22.55 -6.26 -13.20
CA THR A 393 22.42 -5.06 -12.36
C THR A 393 22.46 -3.82 -13.25
N PHE A 394 21.42 -3.01 -13.21
CA PHE A 394 21.27 -1.82 -14.05
C PHE A 394 21.25 -0.56 -13.19
N LYS A 395 22.28 0.27 -13.35
CA LYS A 395 22.36 1.59 -12.73
C LYS A 395 22.40 2.64 -13.83
N ILE A 396 21.31 3.36 -14.04
CA ILE A 396 21.16 4.22 -15.21
C ILE A 396 20.91 5.66 -14.77
N GLY A 397 21.89 6.54 -14.96
CA GLY A 397 21.77 7.96 -14.66
C GLY A 397 20.78 8.67 -15.60
N ARG A 398 20.55 9.97 -15.39
CA ARG A 398 19.62 10.75 -16.22
C ARG A 398 20.22 11.05 -17.60
N SER A 399 19.36 11.01 -18.63
CA SER A 399 19.68 11.40 -20.00
C SER A 399 20.21 12.83 -20.07
N ASP A 400 21.07 13.08 -21.07
CA ASP A 400 21.59 14.44 -21.31
C ASP A 400 20.50 15.36 -21.86
N THR A 401 19.57 14.81 -22.64
CA THR A 401 18.45 15.52 -23.28
C THR A 401 17.09 15.06 -22.77
N ALA A 402 16.06 15.88 -22.96
CA ALA A 402 14.70 15.53 -22.60
C ALA A 402 14.14 14.41 -23.51
N CYS A 403 13.41 13.46 -22.91
CA CYS A 403 12.76 12.38 -23.64
C CYS A 403 11.45 12.86 -24.29
N ASN A 404 11.45 13.10 -25.60
CA ASN A 404 10.25 13.43 -26.38
C ASN A 404 9.39 14.55 -25.77
N GLY A 405 10.03 15.61 -25.24
CA GLY A 405 9.34 16.75 -24.64
C GLY A 405 8.77 16.52 -23.22
N SER A 406 8.97 15.35 -22.61
CA SER A 406 8.60 15.09 -21.21
C SER A 406 9.67 15.64 -20.25
N GLY A 407 10.70 14.86 -19.95
CA GLY A 407 11.81 15.27 -19.08
C GLY A 407 13.07 14.47 -19.33
N GLN A 408 14.18 14.87 -18.70
CA GLN A 408 15.39 14.05 -18.62
C GLN A 408 15.13 12.87 -17.69
N VAL A 409 15.35 11.66 -18.18
CA VAL A 409 15.00 10.39 -17.50
C VAL A 409 16.13 9.37 -17.61
N SER A 410 16.10 8.32 -16.79
CA SER A 410 17.10 7.25 -16.91
C SER A 410 16.89 6.40 -18.16
N ILE A 411 15.65 6.07 -18.48
CA ILE A 411 15.30 5.32 -19.69
C ILE A 411 14.27 6.11 -20.48
N CYS A 412 14.59 6.39 -21.74
CA CYS A 412 13.69 6.97 -22.72
C CYS A 412 13.39 5.90 -23.79
N ASN A 413 12.29 5.16 -23.64
CA ASN A 413 11.94 4.08 -24.55
C ASN A 413 10.82 4.45 -25.52
N ALA A 414 11.11 4.37 -26.82
CA ALA A 414 10.12 4.51 -27.89
C ALA A 414 9.99 3.26 -28.77
N SER A 415 10.67 2.15 -28.43
CA SER A 415 10.71 0.92 -29.23
C SER A 415 10.48 -0.32 -28.36
N ALA A 416 10.94 -1.51 -28.80
CA ALA A 416 10.95 -2.71 -27.97
C ALA A 416 12.23 -2.76 -27.12
N LEU A 417 12.09 -2.72 -25.80
CA LEU A 417 13.18 -2.83 -24.82
C LEU A 417 12.87 -3.93 -23.79
N THR A 418 13.77 -4.91 -23.66
CA THR A 418 13.61 -6.03 -22.71
C THR A 418 14.87 -6.21 -21.87
N PHE A 419 14.68 -6.32 -20.55
CA PHE A 419 15.70 -6.73 -19.61
C PHE A 419 15.38 -8.14 -19.11
N GLY A 420 16.31 -9.09 -19.25
CA GLY A 420 16.19 -10.41 -18.64
C GLY A 420 16.26 -10.32 -17.12
N GLY A 421 15.94 -11.41 -16.41
CA GLY A 421 16.04 -11.43 -14.95
C GLY A 421 16.26 -12.81 -14.32
N PRO A 422 16.29 -12.85 -12.98
CA PRO A 422 16.04 -11.72 -12.08
C PRO A 422 17.11 -10.61 -12.16
N SER A 423 16.70 -9.36 -12.00
CA SER A 423 17.54 -8.18 -12.18
C SER A 423 17.26 -7.08 -11.16
N THR A 424 18.25 -6.22 -10.93
CA THR A 424 18.12 -5.04 -10.04
C THR A 424 18.22 -3.76 -10.85
N PHE A 425 17.29 -2.83 -10.62
CA PHE A 425 17.19 -1.56 -11.35
C PHE A 425 17.32 -0.37 -10.39
N GLU A 426 18.35 0.45 -10.58
CA GLU A 426 18.54 1.75 -9.93
C GLU A 426 18.46 2.84 -11.02
N LEU A 427 17.29 3.48 -11.10
CA LEU A 427 16.92 4.46 -12.12
C LEU A 427 16.66 5.82 -11.45
N PRO A 428 17.69 6.56 -11.01
CA PRO A 428 17.52 7.83 -10.31
C PRO A 428 16.77 8.92 -11.06
N GLY A 429 16.64 8.79 -12.38
CA GLY A 429 15.87 9.66 -13.26
C GLY A 429 14.55 9.08 -13.72
N GLY A 430 14.18 7.88 -13.28
CA GLY A 430 12.93 7.27 -13.69
C GLY A 430 12.93 6.87 -15.16
N TYR A 431 11.75 6.63 -15.72
CA TYR A 431 11.65 6.27 -17.13
C TYR A 431 10.40 6.82 -17.80
N THR A 432 10.55 7.09 -19.09
CA THR A 432 9.47 7.36 -20.01
C THR A 432 9.37 6.21 -21.01
N ASN A 433 8.18 5.64 -21.19
CA ASN A 433 7.93 4.57 -22.16
C ASN A 433 6.75 4.92 -23.08
N THR A 434 7.00 4.96 -24.38
CA THR A 434 5.99 5.06 -25.44
C THR A 434 5.95 3.83 -26.35
N GLY A 435 6.76 2.81 -26.06
CA GLY A 435 6.86 1.55 -26.80
C GLY A 435 6.50 0.32 -25.94
N THR A 436 7.25 -0.76 -26.09
CA THR A 436 7.15 -1.98 -25.26
C THR A 436 8.37 -2.08 -24.36
N LEU A 437 8.15 -2.19 -23.06
CA LEU A 437 9.20 -2.26 -22.03
C LEU A 437 8.95 -3.43 -21.09
N THR A 438 9.89 -4.35 -21.01
CA THR A 438 9.85 -5.46 -20.04
C THR A 438 11.03 -5.36 -19.09
N PHE A 439 10.75 -5.28 -17.79
CA PHE A 439 11.74 -5.23 -16.73
C PHE A 439 11.86 -6.58 -16.02
N GLY A 440 12.92 -7.31 -16.32
CA GLY A 440 13.28 -8.53 -15.61
C GLY A 440 12.43 -9.74 -15.99
N SER A 441 12.70 -10.84 -15.31
CA SER A 441 11.95 -12.09 -15.30
C SER A 441 12.16 -12.78 -13.94
N GLY A 442 11.37 -13.82 -13.63
CA GLY A 442 11.42 -14.45 -12.30
C GLY A 442 10.86 -13.54 -11.20
N THR A 443 11.23 -13.80 -9.94
CA THR A 443 10.54 -13.22 -8.77
C THR A 443 11.42 -12.43 -7.81
N THR A 444 12.74 -12.41 -8.00
CA THR A 444 13.68 -11.74 -7.10
C THR A 444 14.24 -10.45 -7.70
N ASN A 445 13.42 -9.72 -8.45
CA ASN A 445 13.81 -8.43 -9.03
C ASN A 445 13.82 -7.33 -7.96
N SER A 446 14.42 -6.18 -8.25
CA SER A 446 14.41 -5.01 -7.35
C SER A 446 14.33 -3.71 -8.14
N TYR A 447 13.57 -2.75 -7.64
CA TYR A 447 13.27 -1.50 -8.31
C TYR A 447 13.46 -0.31 -7.37
N LYS A 448 14.37 0.60 -7.74
CA LYS A 448 14.52 1.93 -7.15
C LYS A 448 14.43 2.95 -8.27
N ILE A 449 13.36 3.72 -8.30
CA ILE A 449 12.99 4.57 -9.42
C ILE A 449 12.81 5.99 -8.91
N GLY A 450 13.76 6.87 -9.20
CA GLY A 450 13.76 8.28 -8.81
C GLY A 450 13.11 9.17 -9.86
N PRO A 451 12.82 10.45 -9.56
CA PRO A 451 12.06 11.28 -10.47
C PRO A 451 12.94 11.76 -11.64
N GLY A 452 12.31 11.82 -12.80
CA GLY A 452 12.79 12.58 -13.95
C GLY A 452 12.78 14.08 -13.69
N SER A 453 13.21 14.87 -14.67
CA SER A 453 13.24 16.35 -14.52
C SER A 453 11.86 16.98 -14.37
N ASN A 454 10.81 16.27 -14.77
CA ASN A 454 9.41 16.69 -14.71
C ASN A 454 8.72 16.32 -13.38
N GLY A 455 9.41 15.64 -12.46
CA GLY A 455 8.86 15.20 -11.18
C GLY A 455 8.19 13.82 -11.21
N ASP A 456 8.00 13.23 -12.39
CA ASP A 456 7.49 11.87 -12.55
C ASP A 456 8.65 10.87 -12.53
N ALA A 457 8.51 9.77 -11.78
CA ALA A 457 9.43 8.65 -11.84
C ALA A 457 9.06 7.65 -12.95
N ILE A 458 7.78 7.56 -13.27
CA ILE A 458 7.25 6.67 -14.29
C ILE A 458 6.33 7.50 -15.17
N THR A 459 6.59 7.55 -16.47
CA THR A 459 5.72 8.20 -17.45
C THR A 459 5.43 7.23 -18.59
N LEU A 460 4.16 6.85 -18.75
CA LEU A 460 3.74 5.92 -19.79
C LEU A 460 2.90 6.65 -20.86
N GLY A 461 3.29 6.50 -22.13
CA GLY A 461 2.54 7.03 -23.27
C GLY A 461 1.31 6.21 -23.59
N GLY A 462 0.37 6.77 -24.36
CA GLY A 462 -0.79 6.04 -24.88
C GLY A 462 -0.37 4.84 -25.74
N GLY A 463 -1.08 3.73 -25.62
CA GLY A 463 -0.78 2.47 -26.33
C GLY A 463 0.52 1.75 -25.92
N SER A 464 1.30 2.30 -25.00
CA SER A 464 2.54 1.67 -24.53
C SER A 464 2.27 0.42 -23.69
N THR A 465 3.20 -0.52 -23.67
CA THR A 465 3.17 -1.69 -22.79
C THR A 465 4.38 -1.67 -21.87
N THR A 466 4.15 -1.76 -20.56
CA THR A 466 5.20 -1.89 -19.55
C THR A 466 4.89 -3.07 -18.65
N ILE A 467 5.80 -4.05 -18.61
CA ILE A 467 5.67 -5.24 -17.76
C ILE A 467 6.85 -5.29 -16.80
N MET A 468 6.58 -5.38 -15.51
CA MET A 468 7.60 -5.52 -14.47
C MET A 468 7.46 -6.89 -13.80
N ALA A 469 8.55 -7.66 -13.79
CA ALA A 469 8.58 -8.96 -13.14
C ALA A 469 8.63 -8.84 -11.61
N ASP A 470 8.22 -9.89 -10.90
CA ASP A 470 7.97 -9.82 -9.46
C ASP A 470 9.23 -9.50 -8.64
N ALA A 471 9.01 -8.84 -7.49
CA ALA A 471 9.99 -8.38 -6.53
C ALA A 471 9.65 -8.94 -5.12
N THR A 472 9.54 -10.26 -5.01
CA THR A 472 9.16 -10.98 -3.79
C THR A 472 10.33 -11.63 -3.04
N GLY A 473 11.57 -11.45 -3.52
CA GLY A 473 12.76 -11.88 -2.80
C GLY A 473 12.90 -11.18 -1.44
N ALA A 474 13.56 -11.82 -0.47
CA ALA A 474 13.70 -11.26 0.90
C ALA A 474 14.41 -9.89 0.94
N SER A 475 15.29 -9.63 -0.02
CA SER A 475 15.98 -8.34 -0.19
C SER A 475 15.43 -7.52 -1.37
N SER A 476 14.38 -8.00 -2.03
CA SER A 476 13.72 -7.30 -3.12
C SER A 476 12.96 -6.08 -2.61
N VAL A 477 12.99 -5.02 -3.39
CA VAL A 477 12.27 -3.77 -3.07
C VAL A 477 11.51 -3.25 -4.29
N PHE A 478 10.41 -2.53 -4.04
CA PHE A 478 9.75 -1.68 -5.02
C PHE A 478 9.61 -0.28 -4.43
N GLN A 479 10.50 0.62 -4.84
CA GLN A 479 10.60 1.98 -4.33
C GLN A 479 10.53 2.98 -5.48
N VAL A 480 9.61 3.93 -5.37
CA VAL A 480 9.39 5.00 -6.35
C VAL A 480 9.43 6.34 -5.64
N ILE A 481 10.19 7.30 -6.17
CA ILE A 481 10.28 8.67 -5.67
C ILE A 481 9.90 9.60 -6.81
N GLY A 482 8.85 10.39 -6.64
CA GLY A 482 8.18 11.10 -7.73
C GLY A 482 6.87 10.43 -8.13
N ASN A 483 6.15 11.04 -9.07
CA ASN A 483 4.84 10.52 -9.45
C ASN A 483 4.95 9.28 -10.34
N VAL A 484 3.99 8.37 -10.17
CA VAL A 484 3.67 7.34 -11.15
C VAL A 484 2.59 7.89 -12.06
N ASN A 485 2.95 8.24 -13.28
CA ASN A 485 2.05 8.60 -14.36
C ASN A 485 1.86 7.39 -15.28
N GLY A 486 0.98 6.49 -14.83
CA GLY A 486 0.76 5.15 -15.35
C GLY A 486 0.03 5.07 -16.68
N GLY A 487 0.03 6.10 -17.52
CA GLY A 487 -0.44 5.96 -18.91
C GLY A 487 -1.15 7.15 -19.51
N GLY A 488 -1.17 7.16 -20.85
CA GLY A 488 -2.29 7.64 -21.65
C GLY A 488 -3.24 6.49 -22.04
N GLY A 489 -4.35 6.81 -22.71
CA GLY A 489 -5.34 5.80 -23.13
C GLY A 489 -4.72 4.64 -23.92
N GLY A 490 -5.24 3.42 -23.71
CA GLY A 490 -4.80 2.22 -24.42
C GLY A 490 -3.48 1.59 -23.93
N SER A 491 -2.80 2.20 -22.96
CA SER A 491 -1.57 1.62 -22.39
C SER A 491 -1.85 0.43 -21.48
N CYS A 492 -0.86 -0.47 -21.32
CA CYS A 492 -0.86 -1.58 -20.38
C CYS A 492 0.33 -1.44 -19.42
N PHE A 493 0.05 -1.37 -18.12
CA PHE A 493 1.05 -1.29 -17.07
C PHE A 493 0.87 -2.41 -16.05
N VAL A 494 1.80 -3.36 -16.04
CA VAL A 494 1.86 -4.44 -15.04
C VAL A 494 2.87 -4.05 -13.97
N VAL A 495 2.37 -3.75 -12.77
CA VAL A 495 3.15 -3.46 -11.57
C VAL A 495 3.51 -4.80 -10.91
N PRO A 496 4.76 -5.00 -10.45
CA PRO A 496 5.20 -6.32 -10.01
C PRO A 496 4.55 -6.71 -8.68
N VAL A 497 4.47 -8.01 -8.37
CA VAL A 497 4.14 -8.45 -7.01
C VAL A 497 5.29 -8.06 -6.08
N ALA A 498 4.98 -7.42 -4.95
CA ALA A 498 5.95 -7.05 -3.94
C ALA A 498 5.28 -7.00 -2.57
N ALA A 499 6.00 -7.29 -1.49
CA ALA A 499 5.42 -7.17 -0.15
C ALA A 499 4.99 -5.73 0.16
N GLN A 500 5.76 -4.76 -0.33
CA GLN A 500 5.56 -3.32 -0.13
C GLN A 500 5.85 -2.59 -1.44
N HIS A 501 4.92 -1.75 -1.87
CA HIS A 501 5.10 -0.79 -2.96
C HIS A 501 5.19 0.60 -2.35
N ASP A 502 6.41 1.09 -2.17
CA ASP A 502 6.66 2.37 -1.52
C ASP A 502 6.74 3.47 -2.59
N ILE A 503 5.77 4.38 -2.60
CA ILE A 503 5.65 5.44 -3.60
C ILE A 503 5.65 6.80 -2.90
N ALA A 504 6.80 7.46 -2.90
CA ALA A 504 6.98 8.83 -2.42
C ALA A 504 6.55 9.84 -3.50
N GLY A 505 5.26 9.88 -3.78
CA GLY A 505 4.64 10.71 -4.82
C GLY A 505 3.19 10.33 -5.04
N ASN A 506 2.62 10.77 -6.16
CA ASN A 506 1.23 10.46 -6.53
C ASN A 506 1.15 9.26 -7.46
N PHE A 507 0.05 8.51 -7.43
CA PHE A 507 -0.26 7.48 -8.40
C PHE A 507 -1.41 7.93 -9.29
N ILE A 508 -1.12 8.10 -10.58
CA ILE A 508 -2.02 8.68 -11.57
C ILE A 508 -2.13 7.69 -12.74
N GLY A 509 -3.28 7.04 -12.89
CA GLY A 509 -3.51 6.08 -13.97
C GLY A 509 -4.41 6.61 -15.06
N SER A 510 -4.06 6.42 -16.35
CA SER A 510 -4.95 6.73 -17.49
C SER A 510 -5.13 5.58 -18.53
N GLY A 511 -4.47 4.42 -18.34
CA GLY A 511 -4.67 3.21 -19.14
C GLY A 511 -4.99 1.95 -18.29
N ALA A 512 -4.78 0.76 -18.84
CA ALA A 512 -4.96 -0.49 -18.13
C ALA A 512 -3.80 -0.74 -17.15
N ILE A 513 -4.12 -0.93 -15.87
CA ILE A 513 -3.14 -1.16 -14.81
C ILE A 513 -3.44 -2.48 -14.10
N LEU A 514 -2.48 -3.40 -14.12
CA LEU A 514 -2.52 -4.62 -13.32
C LEU A 514 -1.59 -4.44 -12.11
N LEU A 515 -2.18 -4.35 -10.92
CA LEU A 515 -1.48 -4.23 -9.66
C LEU A 515 -1.12 -5.63 -9.14
N GLY A 516 0.18 -5.90 -9.00
CA GLY A 516 0.66 -7.07 -8.27
C GLY A 516 0.22 -7.04 -6.80
N ALA A 517 0.05 -8.22 -6.19
CA ALA A 517 -0.32 -8.32 -4.78
C ALA A 517 0.70 -7.60 -3.89
N GLY A 518 0.22 -6.96 -2.82
CA GLY A 518 1.07 -6.15 -1.93
C GLY A 518 0.35 -5.00 -1.23
N VAL A 519 1.08 -4.32 -0.37
CA VAL A 519 0.63 -3.07 0.27
C VAL A 519 1.25 -1.88 -0.48
N TYR A 520 0.40 -1.06 -1.07
CA TYR A 520 0.79 0.16 -1.78
C TYR A 520 0.72 1.34 -0.84
N THR A 521 1.88 1.81 -0.38
CA THR A 521 1.99 3.00 0.45
C THR A 521 2.33 4.19 -0.43
N VAL A 522 1.34 5.05 -0.65
CA VAL A 522 1.46 6.24 -1.52
C VAL A 522 1.48 7.48 -0.64
N ASP A 523 2.62 8.17 -0.56
CA ASP A 523 2.75 9.47 0.10
C ASP A 523 2.20 10.61 -0.76
N GLY A 524 0.92 10.49 -1.12
CA GLY A 524 0.23 11.39 -2.03
C GLY A 524 -1.23 10.97 -2.21
N TYR A 525 -1.72 11.11 -3.44
CA TYR A 525 -3.05 10.66 -3.85
C TYR A 525 -2.99 9.52 -4.88
N PHE A 526 -4.10 8.81 -5.03
CA PHE A 526 -4.32 7.79 -6.04
C PHE A 526 -5.51 8.19 -6.91
N ALA A 527 -5.27 8.57 -8.16
CA ALA A 527 -6.31 9.01 -9.09
C ALA A 527 -6.27 8.22 -10.39
N LEU A 528 -7.45 7.80 -10.85
CA LEU A 528 -7.64 7.09 -12.11
C LEU A 528 -8.47 7.96 -13.05
N GLY A 529 -8.03 8.13 -14.30
CA GLY A 529 -8.78 8.77 -15.38
C GLY A 529 -8.78 10.31 -15.39
N GLY A 530 -7.89 10.97 -14.65
CA GLY A 530 -7.87 12.43 -14.53
C GLY A 530 -7.70 13.21 -15.85
N ASN A 531 -7.12 12.59 -16.90
CA ASN A 531 -6.87 13.20 -18.21
C ASN A 531 -7.51 12.39 -19.37
N GLY A 532 -8.62 11.71 -19.11
CA GLY A 532 -9.21 10.73 -20.03
C GLY A 532 -8.77 9.30 -19.70
N GLY A 533 -9.54 8.31 -20.14
CA GLY A 533 -9.32 6.94 -19.72
C GLY A 533 -10.35 5.94 -20.23
N GLY A 534 -10.06 4.66 -20.02
CA GLY A 534 -10.89 3.53 -20.41
C GLY A 534 -10.14 2.22 -20.21
N SER A 535 -10.84 1.10 -20.38
CA SER A 535 -10.22 -0.22 -20.31
C SER A 535 -9.37 -0.49 -21.55
N ALA A 536 -8.20 -1.10 -21.35
CA ALA A 536 -7.33 -1.57 -22.43
C ALA A 536 -6.96 -3.03 -22.22
N ASN A 537 -6.52 -3.71 -23.28
CA ASN A 537 -5.99 -5.06 -23.15
C ASN A 537 -4.65 -5.00 -22.43
N CYS A 538 -4.54 -5.70 -21.30
CA CYS A 538 -3.32 -5.85 -20.56
C CYS A 538 -3.18 -7.31 -20.10
N ASN A 539 -2.10 -7.95 -20.52
CA ASN A 539 -1.81 -9.35 -20.23
C ASN A 539 -2.98 -10.31 -20.59
N GLY A 540 -3.61 -10.09 -21.74
CA GLY A 540 -4.69 -10.94 -22.25
C GLY A 540 -6.07 -10.63 -21.65
N SER A 541 -6.20 -9.63 -20.79
CA SER A 541 -7.47 -9.21 -20.18
C SER A 541 -7.75 -7.74 -20.47
N THR A 542 -9.01 -7.41 -20.82
CA THR A 542 -9.45 -6.02 -20.93
C THR A 542 -9.81 -5.49 -19.55
N ILE A 543 -8.95 -4.65 -18.98
CA ILE A 543 -9.10 -4.09 -17.63
C ILE A 543 -8.89 -2.58 -17.66
N SER A 544 -9.42 -1.85 -16.68
CA SER A 544 -8.94 -0.49 -16.41
C SER A 544 -7.97 -0.50 -15.26
N VAL A 545 -8.38 -1.02 -14.10
CA VAL A 545 -7.47 -1.35 -13.00
C VAL A 545 -7.88 -2.69 -12.41
N SER A 546 -6.93 -3.61 -12.24
CA SER A 546 -7.17 -4.88 -11.57
C SER A 546 -6.08 -5.15 -10.54
N GLY A 547 -6.45 -5.62 -9.36
CA GLY A 547 -5.53 -5.94 -8.27
C GLY A 547 -6.14 -6.96 -7.32
N ALA A 548 -5.43 -8.05 -7.10
CA ALA A 548 -5.80 -9.10 -6.15
C ALA A 548 -4.85 -9.13 -4.96
N ASN A 549 -5.39 -9.23 -3.75
CA ASN A 549 -4.64 -9.11 -2.50
C ASN A 549 -3.85 -7.79 -2.41
N VAL A 550 -4.54 -6.68 -2.68
CA VAL A 550 -3.97 -5.33 -2.69
C VAL A 550 -4.58 -4.49 -1.56
N THR A 551 -3.73 -3.83 -0.79
CA THR A 551 -4.13 -2.77 0.15
C THR A 551 -3.51 -1.45 -0.29
N LEU A 552 -4.33 -0.43 -0.51
CA LEU A 552 -3.86 0.94 -0.78
C LEU A 552 -3.83 1.74 0.52
N VAL A 553 -2.74 2.44 0.78
CA VAL A 553 -2.53 3.31 1.95
C VAL A 553 -2.12 4.68 1.43
N LEU A 554 -2.95 5.70 1.66
CA LEU A 554 -2.81 7.02 1.04
C LEU A 554 -2.60 8.09 2.12
N SER A 555 -1.50 8.82 2.04
CA SER A 555 -1.22 9.89 3.00
C SER A 555 -2.11 11.12 2.81
N GLY A 556 -2.54 11.37 1.57
CA GLY A 556 -3.24 12.60 1.20
C GLY A 556 -2.38 13.84 1.40
N LYS A 557 -1.05 13.72 1.38
CA LYS A 557 -0.10 14.84 1.39
C LYS A 557 -0.36 15.81 0.24
N ALA A 558 -0.77 15.27 -0.90
CA ALA A 558 -1.35 16.01 -2.01
C ALA A 558 -2.76 15.47 -2.31
N LYS A 559 -3.53 16.28 -3.04
CA LYS A 559 -4.84 15.92 -3.59
C LYS A 559 -4.76 16.06 -5.10
N SER A 560 -5.56 15.27 -5.83
CA SER A 560 -5.64 15.45 -7.27
C SER A 560 -6.12 16.86 -7.59
N SER A 561 -5.57 17.44 -8.65
CA SER A 561 -5.96 18.75 -9.18
C SER A 561 -6.64 18.63 -10.56
N SER A 562 -6.98 17.41 -11.00
CA SER A 562 -7.48 17.14 -12.35
C SER A 562 -8.97 16.81 -12.38
N GLY A 563 -9.70 17.45 -13.30
CA GLY A 563 -11.08 17.12 -13.67
C GLY A 563 -12.01 16.85 -12.48
N SER A 564 -12.79 15.77 -12.59
CA SER A 564 -13.72 15.31 -11.54
C SER A 564 -13.02 14.72 -10.29
N CYS A 565 -11.70 14.52 -10.36
CA CYS A 565 -10.87 14.12 -9.24
C CYS A 565 -10.37 15.27 -8.38
N ASN A 566 -10.58 16.52 -8.81
CA ASN A 566 -10.06 17.69 -8.12
C ASN A 566 -10.48 17.72 -6.65
N GLY A 567 -9.49 17.82 -5.75
CA GLY A 567 -9.69 17.88 -4.30
C GLY A 567 -9.74 16.54 -3.57
N TYR A 568 -9.64 15.41 -4.27
CA TYR A 568 -9.73 14.08 -3.66
C TYR A 568 -8.37 13.37 -3.56
N VAL A 569 -8.25 12.52 -2.55
CA VAL A 569 -7.06 11.69 -2.27
C VAL A 569 -7.18 10.33 -2.95
N PHE A 570 -8.40 9.81 -3.04
CA PHE A 570 -8.71 8.68 -3.91
C PHE A 570 -9.73 9.12 -4.94
N CYS A 571 -9.49 8.82 -6.22
CA CYS A 571 -10.44 9.16 -7.25
C CYS A 571 -10.51 8.11 -8.36
N VAL A 572 -11.73 7.83 -8.79
CA VAL A 572 -12.04 7.26 -10.09
C VAL A 572 -12.78 8.32 -10.90
N ALA A 573 -12.17 8.81 -11.97
CA ALA A 573 -12.76 9.79 -12.87
C ALA A 573 -13.73 9.14 -13.88
N ALA A 574 -14.36 10.00 -14.68
CA ALA A 574 -15.29 9.58 -15.71
C ALA A 574 -14.62 8.75 -16.81
N GLY A 575 -15.33 7.73 -17.31
CA GLY A 575 -14.85 6.84 -18.38
C GLY A 575 -14.01 5.64 -17.93
N TYR A 576 -13.70 5.52 -16.64
CA TYR A 576 -12.96 4.39 -16.07
C TYR A 576 -13.91 3.30 -15.52
N SER A 577 -14.14 2.22 -16.29
CA SER A 577 -15.00 1.09 -15.90
C SER A 577 -14.20 -0.16 -15.53
N ASN A 578 -14.82 -1.22 -14.98
CA ASN A 578 -14.16 -2.51 -14.70
C ASN A 578 -12.92 -2.39 -13.78
N ILE A 579 -13.03 -1.58 -12.73
CA ILE A 579 -12.03 -1.52 -11.66
C ILE A 579 -12.28 -2.72 -10.75
N ALA A 580 -11.29 -3.57 -10.51
CA ALA A 580 -11.39 -4.71 -9.61
C ALA A 580 -10.25 -4.66 -8.59
N LEU A 581 -10.56 -4.34 -7.34
CA LEU A 581 -9.60 -4.35 -6.23
C LEU A 581 -10.11 -5.27 -5.13
N THR A 582 -9.31 -6.28 -4.80
CA THR A 582 -9.63 -7.21 -3.69
C THR A 582 -8.54 -7.14 -2.65
N ALA A 583 -8.92 -6.80 -1.42
CA ALA A 583 -8.06 -6.82 -0.25
C ALA A 583 -7.54 -8.24 0.03
N PRO A 584 -6.38 -8.36 0.70
CA PRO A 584 -5.90 -9.64 1.20
C PRO A 584 -6.92 -10.31 2.12
N GLN A 585 -7.07 -11.63 2.06
CA GLN A 585 -7.97 -12.38 2.97
C GLN A 585 -7.30 -12.78 4.29
N SER A 586 -5.96 -12.74 4.33
CA SER A 586 -5.12 -13.07 5.48
C SER A 586 -3.93 -12.13 5.58
N GLY A 587 -3.20 -12.18 6.69
CA GLY A 587 -2.03 -11.32 6.93
C GLY A 587 -2.38 -10.01 7.64
N ALA A 588 -1.38 -9.13 7.80
CA ALA A 588 -1.51 -7.93 8.61
C ALA A 588 -2.60 -6.97 8.11
N THR A 589 -2.75 -6.80 6.79
CA THR A 589 -3.75 -5.92 6.18
C THR A 589 -4.98 -6.67 5.68
N ALA A 590 -5.27 -7.85 6.26
CA ALA A 590 -6.44 -8.64 5.88
C ALA A 590 -7.72 -7.81 5.92
N LYS A 591 -8.50 -7.90 4.84
CA LYS A 591 -9.77 -7.20 4.62
C LYS A 591 -9.65 -5.68 4.55
N LEU A 592 -8.45 -5.10 4.45
CA LEU A 592 -8.26 -3.66 4.25
C LEU A 592 -7.96 -3.39 2.77
N ALA A 593 -8.90 -2.78 2.04
CA ALA A 593 -8.73 -2.46 0.62
C ALA A 593 -8.08 -1.10 0.43
N VAL A 594 -8.64 -0.08 1.09
CA VAL A 594 -8.16 1.31 0.97
C VAL A 594 -8.20 1.98 2.34
N ILE A 595 -7.05 2.54 2.73
CA ILE A 595 -6.85 3.32 3.93
C ILE A 595 -6.48 4.73 3.47
N GLY A 596 -7.42 5.67 3.59
CA GLY A 596 -7.19 7.08 3.37
C GLY A 596 -6.55 7.77 4.59
N PRO A 597 -6.46 9.11 4.55
CA PRO A 597 -5.93 9.87 5.68
C PRO A 597 -6.70 9.62 6.98
N THR A 598 -5.98 9.31 8.05
CA THR A 598 -6.54 9.01 9.37
C THR A 598 -6.29 10.12 10.41
N GLY A 599 -5.64 11.22 10.02
CA GLY A 599 -5.48 12.40 10.87
C GLY A 599 -6.65 13.36 10.71
N SER A 600 -7.19 13.88 11.80
CA SER A 600 -8.30 14.85 11.77
C SER A 600 -7.99 16.16 11.05
N SER A 601 -6.70 16.50 10.91
CA SER A 601 -6.22 17.65 10.13
C SER A 601 -6.25 17.42 8.63
N ASN A 602 -6.36 16.17 8.16
CA ASN A 602 -6.45 15.84 6.74
C ASN A 602 -7.84 15.28 6.40
N THR A 603 -8.70 16.14 5.87
CA THR A 603 -10.07 15.82 5.46
C THR A 603 -10.16 15.38 3.99
N GLY A 604 -9.04 15.01 3.36
CA GLY A 604 -9.02 14.49 2.00
C GLY A 604 -9.88 13.24 1.86
N GLY A 605 -10.86 13.28 0.97
CA GLY A 605 -11.84 12.21 0.77
C GLY A 605 -11.58 11.35 -0.47
N ALA A 606 -12.60 10.57 -0.80
CA ALA A 606 -12.66 9.73 -1.99
C ALA A 606 -13.84 10.10 -2.90
N THR A 607 -13.67 9.96 -4.20
CA THR A 607 -14.75 10.12 -5.18
C THR A 607 -14.75 9.05 -6.26
N PHE A 608 -15.95 8.65 -6.67
CA PHE A 608 -16.21 7.85 -7.87
C PHE A 608 -17.10 8.68 -8.79
N ALA A 609 -16.51 9.28 -9.83
CA ALA A 609 -17.17 10.22 -10.72
C ALA A 609 -17.69 9.55 -12.01
N GLU A 610 -18.91 9.93 -12.40
CA GLU A 610 -19.56 9.81 -13.72
C GLU A 610 -19.07 8.67 -14.65
N GLY A 611 -19.61 7.46 -14.50
CA GLY A 611 -19.42 6.37 -15.46
C GLY A 611 -18.45 5.26 -15.04
N GLY A 612 -18.01 5.25 -13.78
CA GLY A 612 -17.35 4.09 -13.16
C GLY A 612 -18.28 2.90 -12.96
N SER A 613 -18.80 2.34 -14.05
CA SER A 613 -19.64 1.14 -14.01
C SER A 613 -18.79 -0.10 -13.73
N ASN A 614 -19.34 -1.03 -12.95
CA ASN A 614 -18.74 -2.30 -12.56
C ASN A 614 -17.45 -2.18 -11.75
N ALA A 615 -17.28 -1.12 -10.94
CA ALA A 615 -16.20 -1.13 -9.96
C ALA A 615 -16.51 -2.20 -8.90
N GLN A 616 -15.55 -3.07 -8.65
CA GLN A 616 -15.59 -4.11 -7.63
C GLN A 616 -14.48 -3.83 -6.65
N ILE A 617 -14.84 -3.30 -5.48
CA ILE A 617 -13.90 -3.12 -4.39
C ILE A 617 -14.33 -4.05 -3.26
N SER A 618 -13.42 -4.91 -2.84
CA SER A 618 -13.63 -5.83 -1.74
C SER A 618 -12.63 -5.54 -0.63
N GLY A 619 -13.13 -5.13 0.52
CA GLY A 619 -12.44 -4.85 1.76
C GLY A 619 -13.03 -3.60 2.42
N ALA A 620 -12.41 -3.17 3.51
CA ALA A 620 -12.67 -1.88 4.12
C ALA A 620 -12.11 -0.76 3.23
N PHE A 621 -12.95 0.23 2.99
CA PHE A 621 -12.66 1.48 2.30
C PHE A 621 -12.85 2.61 3.32
N TYR A 622 -11.74 3.06 3.90
CA TYR A 622 -11.70 3.78 5.17
C TYR A 622 -11.14 5.19 5.00
N PHE A 623 -11.99 6.21 5.15
CA PHE A 623 -11.67 7.64 5.11
C PHE A 623 -12.32 8.34 6.31
N PRO A 624 -11.86 8.11 7.54
CA PRO A 624 -12.61 8.48 8.75
C PRO A 624 -12.94 9.97 8.87
N TYR A 625 -12.08 10.83 8.31
CA TYR A 625 -12.26 12.29 8.29
C TYR A 625 -12.60 12.86 6.91
N GLY A 626 -12.53 12.03 5.85
CA GLY A 626 -12.78 12.44 4.47
C GLY A 626 -14.17 12.01 3.97
N PRO A 627 -14.83 12.80 3.09
CA PRO A 627 -16.08 12.38 2.48
C PRO A 627 -15.86 11.25 1.48
N ILE A 628 -16.85 10.37 1.31
CA ILE A 628 -16.92 9.40 0.21
C ILE A 628 -18.10 9.80 -0.69
N ILE A 629 -17.81 10.07 -1.96
CA ILE A 629 -18.80 10.55 -2.93
C ILE A 629 -18.87 9.59 -4.12
N MET A 630 -20.09 9.27 -4.55
CA MET A 630 -20.36 8.40 -5.70
C MET A 630 -21.38 9.08 -6.60
N ASN A 631 -20.99 9.44 -7.81
CA ASN A 631 -21.82 10.19 -8.75
C ASN A 631 -21.95 9.48 -10.12
N GLY A 632 -23.01 9.82 -10.86
CA GLY A 632 -23.17 9.57 -12.30
C GLY A 632 -23.09 8.12 -12.75
N GLY A 633 -23.91 7.24 -12.17
CA GLY A 633 -24.11 5.87 -12.62
C GLY A 633 -22.98 4.90 -12.28
N SER A 634 -22.00 5.33 -11.47
CA SER A 634 -21.00 4.45 -10.89
C SER A 634 -21.65 3.33 -10.07
N SER A 635 -21.09 2.12 -10.18
CA SER A 635 -21.44 1.02 -9.29
C SER A 635 -20.19 0.52 -8.58
N VAL A 636 -20.20 0.56 -7.26
CA VAL A 636 -19.17 -0.10 -6.44
C VAL A 636 -19.85 -1.28 -5.77
N LEU A 637 -19.49 -2.47 -6.21
CA LEU A 637 -20.16 -3.71 -5.83
C LEU A 637 -19.18 -4.59 -5.05
N GLY A 638 -19.61 -5.12 -3.90
CA GLY A 638 -19.17 -6.44 -3.46
C GLY A 638 -19.69 -7.53 -4.41
N SER A 639 -19.36 -8.80 -4.17
CA SER A 639 -19.99 -9.89 -4.92
C SER A 639 -21.25 -10.37 -4.20
N ASN A 640 -22.37 -10.37 -4.92
CA ASN A 640 -23.62 -10.97 -4.46
C ASN A 640 -23.58 -12.51 -4.44
N THR A 641 -22.59 -13.11 -5.11
CA THR A 641 -22.42 -14.57 -5.27
C THR A 641 -21.20 -15.11 -4.54
N ASP A 642 -20.23 -14.26 -4.20
CA ASP A 642 -18.98 -14.64 -3.55
C ASP A 642 -18.89 -13.99 -2.16
N PRO A 643 -19.14 -14.74 -1.07
CA PRO A 643 -19.13 -14.20 0.30
C PRO A 643 -17.75 -13.73 0.77
N SER A 644 -16.67 -14.04 0.03
CA SER A 644 -15.32 -13.53 0.29
C SER A 644 -15.06 -12.12 -0.27
N LYS A 645 -15.91 -11.65 -1.20
CA LYS A 645 -15.77 -10.37 -1.89
C LYS A 645 -16.75 -9.34 -1.36
N CYS A 646 -16.25 -8.40 -0.59
CA CYS A 646 -17.10 -7.70 0.32
C CYS A 646 -16.66 -6.27 0.63
N LEU A 647 -17.55 -5.29 0.47
CA LEU A 647 -17.26 -3.87 0.68
C LEU A 647 -17.76 -3.38 2.05
N GLN A 648 -16.88 -2.74 2.83
CA GLN A 648 -17.24 -1.92 3.99
C GLN A 648 -16.78 -0.47 3.77
N MET A 649 -17.71 0.49 3.71
CA MET A 649 -17.37 1.91 3.51
C MET A 649 -17.52 2.70 4.82
N ILE A 650 -16.48 3.43 5.18
CA ILE A 650 -16.46 4.26 6.39
C ILE A 650 -15.89 5.62 5.98
N GLY A 651 -16.72 6.65 6.03
CA GLY A 651 -16.35 8.03 5.65
C GLY A 651 -16.86 9.03 6.68
N SER A 652 -16.37 10.27 6.65
CA SER A 652 -16.97 11.34 7.48
C SER A 652 -18.42 11.61 7.07
N ARG A 653 -18.69 11.61 5.77
CA ARG A 653 -20.02 11.56 5.16
C ARG A 653 -20.02 10.71 3.91
N ILE A 654 -21.19 10.19 3.53
CA ILE A 654 -21.38 9.36 2.33
C ILE A 654 -22.47 10.00 1.46
N THR A 655 -22.18 10.23 0.19
CA THR A 655 -23.13 10.84 -0.76
C THR A 655 -23.19 10.02 -2.05
N LEU A 656 -24.41 9.62 -2.43
CA LEU A 656 -24.70 8.93 -3.68
C LEU A 656 -25.61 9.81 -4.55
N SER A 657 -25.24 10.06 -5.79
CA SER A 657 -26.07 10.81 -6.74
C SER A 657 -26.07 10.23 -8.16
N GLY A 658 -27.15 10.47 -8.92
CA GLY A 658 -27.18 10.24 -10.37
C GLY A 658 -27.13 8.79 -10.82
N GLY A 659 -28.05 7.94 -10.35
CA GLY A 659 -28.25 6.55 -10.80
C GLY A 659 -27.23 5.54 -10.28
N THR A 660 -26.39 5.94 -9.32
CA THR A 660 -25.37 5.08 -8.72
C THR A 660 -25.96 3.94 -7.89
N THR A 661 -25.25 2.82 -7.87
CA THR A 661 -25.60 1.63 -7.07
C THR A 661 -24.41 1.22 -6.21
N ALA A 662 -24.60 1.19 -4.89
CA ALA A 662 -23.61 0.62 -3.98
C ALA A 662 -24.11 -0.72 -3.44
N ALA A 663 -23.33 -1.79 -3.62
CA ALA A 663 -23.60 -3.08 -2.99
C ALA A 663 -22.55 -3.38 -1.91
N SER A 664 -22.99 -3.59 -0.68
CA SER A 664 -22.15 -3.73 0.50
C SER A 664 -22.63 -4.92 1.31
N GLU A 665 -21.78 -5.91 1.57
CA GLU A 665 -22.23 -7.22 2.11
C GLU A 665 -21.49 -7.67 3.39
N CYS A 666 -20.77 -6.77 4.08
CA CYS A 666 -19.70 -7.17 5.01
C CYS A 666 -20.04 -7.44 6.45
N ILE A 667 -19.51 -8.58 6.91
CA ILE A 667 -19.32 -9.04 8.29
C ILE A 667 -17.92 -8.62 8.77
N ALA A 668 -17.84 -7.37 9.23
CA ALA A 668 -16.83 -6.72 10.09
C ALA A 668 -15.35 -7.16 9.98
N ALA A 669 -14.48 -6.16 9.75
CA ALA A 669 -13.07 -6.16 10.15
C ALA A 669 -12.91 -5.98 11.68
N SER A 670 -13.76 -6.60 12.49
CA SER A 670 -13.57 -6.68 13.94
C SER A 670 -12.70 -7.88 14.27
N SER A 671 -11.69 -7.68 15.10
CA SER A 671 -11.06 -8.75 15.85
C SER A 671 -12.13 -9.56 16.59
N ALA A 672 -11.93 -10.87 16.61
CA ALA A 672 -12.76 -11.91 17.23
C ALA A 672 -14.03 -12.32 16.44
N GLY A 673 -14.11 -13.63 16.16
CA GLY A 673 -15.12 -14.24 15.33
C GLY A 673 -16.48 -14.45 15.99
N GLY A 674 -17.38 -14.97 15.18
CA GLY A 674 -18.61 -15.62 15.62
C GLY A 674 -19.71 -14.65 16.03
N SER A 675 -20.74 -14.56 15.18
CA SER A 675 -22.09 -14.07 15.47
C SER A 675 -22.53 -14.41 16.91
N SER A 676 -22.31 -13.50 17.85
CA SER A 676 -22.61 -13.74 19.27
C SER A 676 -23.27 -12.51 19.89
N LYS A 677 -24.49 -12.70 20.36
CA LYS A 677 -25.41 -11.68 20.85
C LYS A 677 -25.14 -11.35 22.33
N VAL A 678 -23.99 -10.76 22.64
CA VAL A 678 -23.64 -10.39 24.02
C VAL A 678 -23.12 -8.96 24.07
N SER A 679 -23.62 -8.14 25.00
CA SER A 679 -23.11 -6.78 25.28
C SER A 679 -22.91 -6.62 26.78
N LEU A 680 -21.84 -5.94 27.19
CA LEU A 680 -21.73 -5.45 28.56
C LEU A 680 -22.78 -4.35 28.79
N VAL A 681 -23.40 -4.39 29.97
CA VAL A 681 -24.24 -3.33 30.49
C VAL A 681 -23.35 -2.54 31.45
N GLN A 682 -22.82 -1.44 30.93
CA GLN A 682 -22.06 -0.47 31.72
C GLN A 682 -22.99 0.55 32.35
#